data_AF-A0A2N0VV19-F1
#
_entry.id   AF-A0A2N0VV19-F1
#
_cell.length_a   1.000
_cell.length_b   1.000
_cell.length_c   1.000
_cell.angle_alpha   90.00
_cell.angle_beta   90.00
_cell.angle_gamma   90.00
#
_symmetry.space_group_name_H-M   'P 1'
#
loop_
_entity.id
_entity.type
_entity.pdbx_description
1 polymer ?
#
loop_
_entity_poly.entity_id
_entity_poly.type
_entity_poly.pdbx_seq_one_letter_code
_entity_poly.pdbx_strand_id
1 'polypeptide(L)'
;MKSAKEQPVALWRRVLAYGLMGWLVWQPVVPAFAAGVTVAGGNTRTDQAANGVPVVNIATPNQAGISHNTYNDFNVGQQGLILNNATGKLTQTQLGGLIQNNPNLTAGQEAKGIINEVVSSNPSQLNGYMEVAGKAANVMVANPYGITCNGCGFLNTPNATLTTGKPVLGADGSLQSLEVTQGSITVEGQGLDARQSDAFSLISRAAQINAGLYARDLNVTLGANHVDAQGNATPVSGAGVPSVAIDTGALGGMYANRIHLVSGDKGVGVNLGNLNASVGDMQIDASGKLMLSNATATGKLTASAQAIALNGTQQSAGDTTLTSAGDLTNNGQLAAGGGVQLQAQTLTNGGLIQAQGTQTLKATALNNSGTLQSGGAQNITATALNNQGLIGSQQRLGVQVAGQMTVGEQGSLFAGDRLSLGGGQMIADGTLTGKNGLTLNSTSLNAGQHSLITSLGDIQLTAGQQVLNGQISTTGNADLNATDLSVGASGSIHSDKDLSFTAADGAVVSGVLDGNTLAAGGGALQVTGTGSLASTGDMQLSAQQQQLDGTTRAGGNLSVTADRLNAAQGGKTSAQNDVQATVASGGQWSGSLIAGRDLNFTAGDFSNAGTLAANRNGQFSFGTLGNGGLLQSLGTQQLNGGTFTNTGTAQSGGDQTFTLNQLNNQGLTGTNGDLTLTVRDGVTNGDAATLLADGQLRLNTAQADLGGSLTGTQGADLRATALSTRAGSAQTSQGDVNLSAGTADLNGFLSADGNMALSTQHLTTGSDSQTQGKNALGISASEGAELGGKLVTRGALTIGAGTLTSTATLGADNVDVSATTFTNSGAITADDGLHLTAGTLHQQ
;
A
#
# COMPACT_ATOMS: atom_id res chain seq x y z
N MET A 1 20.53 -52.43 -18.89
CA MET A 1 20.70 -53.89 -19.10
C MET A 1 22.16 -54.23 -19.33
N LYS A 2 22.83 -54.82 -18.33
CA LYS A 2 24.02 -55.66 -18.45
C LYS A 2 23.75 -56.86 -17.55
N SER A 3 23.69 -58.05 -18.15
CA SER A 3 23.32 -59.32 -17.52
C SER A 3 24.48 -59.84 -16.67
N ALA A 4 24.28 -59.97 -15.36
CA ALA A 4 25.19 -60.71 -14.49
C ALA A 4 24.71 -62.17 -14.38
N LYS A 5 25.56 -63.11 -14.79
CA LYS A 5 25.33 -64.56 -14.67
C LYS A 5 25.28 -64.96 -13.19
N GLU A 6 24.15 -65.51 -12.75
CA GLU A 6 24.02 -66.17 -11.44
C GLU A 6 24.85 -67.47 -11.43
N GLN A 7 25.74 -67.60 -10.44
CA GLN A 7 26.42 -68.87 -10.16
C GLN A 7 25.52 -69.77 -9.28
N PRO A 8 25.40 -71.07 -9.58
CA PRO A 8 24.61 -71.98 -8.75
C PRO A 8 25.30 -72.18 -7.39
N VAL A 9 24.57 -71.88 -6.32
CA VAL A 9 25.00 -72.08 -4.93
C VAL A 9 25.27 -73.58 -4.70
N ALA A 10 26.49 -73.91 -4.26
CA ALA A 10 26.94 -75.29 -4.03
C ALA A 10 26.02 -76.06 -3.05
N LEU A 11 25.77 -77.35 -3.35
CA LEU A 11 24.81 -78.22 -2.65
C LEU A 11 25.01 -78.25 -1.12
N TRP A 12 26.27 -78.21 -0.65
CA TRP A 12 26.59 -78.22 0.78
C TRP A 12 26.12 -76.96 1.51
N ARG A 13 26.09 -75.79 0.84
CA ARG A 13 25.54 -74.54 1.42
C ARG A 13 24.02 -74.57 1.54
N ARG A 14 23.33 -75.29 0.64
CA ARG A 14 21.88 -75.52 0.74
C ARG A 14 21.55 -76.48 1.89
N VAL A 15 22.33 -77.55 2.06
CA VAL A 15 22.15 -78.49 3.19
C VAL A 15 22.45 -77.81 4.53
N LEU A 16 23.46 -76.94 4.60
CA LEU A 16 23.75 -76.14 5.80
C LEU A 16 22.64 -75.12 6.11
N ALA A 17 22.09 -74.47 5.09
CA ALA A 17 20.97 -73.53 5.25
C ALA A 17 19.68 -74.25 5.69
N TYR A 18 19.34 -75.40 5.10
CA TYR A 18 18.18 -76.18 5.53
C TYR A 18 18.39 -76.85 6.90
N GLY A 19 19.62 -77.25 7.23
CA GLY A 19 19.97 -77.74 8.56
C GLY A 19 19.82 -76.66 9.63
N LEU A 20 20.21 -75.42 9.34
CA LEU A 20 20.10 -74.30 10.29
C LEU A 20 18.64 -73.82 10.38
N MET A 21 17.88 -73.82 9.28
CA MET A 21 16.43 -73.58 9.31
C MET A 21 15.69 -74.66 10.11
N GLY A 22 16.06 -75.93 9.97
CA GLY A 22 15.50 -77.03 10.77
C GLY A 22 15.84 -76.93 12.26
N TRP A 23 17.04 -76.46 12.60
CA TRP A 23 17.46 -76.23 13.99
C TRP A 23 16.78 -75.03 14.66
N LEU A 24 16.45 -73.98 13.89
CA LEU A 24 15.69 -72.82 14.38
C LEU A 24 14.20 -73.11 14.60
N VAL A 25 13.61 -74.05 13.85
CA VAL A 25 12.19 -74.46 13.99
C VAL A 25 11.97 -75.38 15.21
N TRP A 26 13.04 -75.97 15.76
CA TRP A 26 12.96 -76.92 16.88
C TRP A 26 13.61 -76.44 18.19
N GLN A 27 13.75 -75.12 18.35
CA GLN A 27 13.91 -74.55 19.68
C GLN A 27 12.52 -74.39 20.33
N PRO A 28 12.29 -74.92 21.54
CA PRO A 28 11.11 -74.55 22.29
C PRO A 28 11.23 -73.05 22.57
N VAL A 29 10.42 -72.24 21.87
CA VAL A 29 10.11 -70.89 22.31
C VAL A 29 9.26 -71.08 23.56
N VAL A 30 9.94 -71.26 24.70
CA VAL A 30 9.27 -71.18 25.99
C VAL A 30 8.76 -69.75 26.07
N PRO A 31 7.44 -69.50 26.12
CA PRO A 31 6.97 -68.17 26.44
C PRO A 31 7.55 -67.85 27.82
N ALA A 32 8.45 -66.85 27.88
CA ALA A 32 8.85 -66.27 29.15
C ALA A 32 7.59 -65.64 29.74
N PHE A 33 6.88 -66.38 30.59
CA PHE A 33 5.90 -65.78 31.49
C PHE A 33 6.65 -64.72 32.28
N ALA A 34 6.28 -63.45 32.10
CA ALA A 34 6.77 -62.39 32.96
C ALA A 34 6.55 -62.84 34.42
N ALA A 35 7.64 -62.92 35.20
CA ALA A 35 7.54 -63.17 36.63
C ALA A 35 6.59 -62.12 37.21
N GLY A 36 5.48 -62.55 37.84
CA GLY A 36 4.38 -61.66 38.22
C GLY A 36 4.81 -60.50 39.12
N VAL A 37 4.65 -60.64 40.43
CA VAL A 37 5.11 -59.64 41.41
C VAL A 37 6.09 -60.31 42.36
N THR A 38 7.32 -59.82 42.43
CA THR A 38 8.38 -60.32 43.34
C THR A 38 8.86 -59.17 44.24
N VAL A 39 8.60 -59.29 45.55
CA VAL A 39 8.94 -58.25 46.54
C VAL A 39 10.45 -58.26 46.81
N ALA A 40 11.08 -57.09 46.81
CA ALA A 40 12.52 -56.93 47.06
C ALA A 40 12.87 -56.72 48.54
N GLY A 41 11.95 -56.16 49.34
CA GLY A 41 12.21 -55.91 50.75
C GLY A 41 11.00 -55.43 51.56
N GLY A 42 11.22 -55.15 52.84
CA GLY A 42 10.20 -54.63 53.75
C GLY A 42 9.17 -55.65 54.23
N ASN A 43 8.05 -55.16 54.77
CA ASN A 43 6.91 -55.97 55.21
C ASN A 43 5.82 -56.12 54.13
N THR A 44 6.03 -55.65 52.91
CA THR A 44 5.15 -55.94 51.76
C THR A 44 5.06 -57.45 51.54
N ARG A 45 3.86 -57.97 51.28
CA ARG A 45 3.63 -59.39 51.00
C ARG A 45 2.69 -59.55 49.82
N THR A 46 2.89 -60.59 49.03
CA THR A 46 1.97 -61.02 47.97
C THR A 46 1.06 -62.12 48.50
N ASP A 47 -0.18 -62.11 48.03
CA ASP A 47 -1.24 -63.07 48.31
C ASP A 47 -2.10 -63.21 47.05
N GLN A 48 -3.18 -63.97 47.11
CA GLN A 48 -4.08 -64.17 45.99
C GLN A 48 -5.54 -64.12 46.45
N ALA A 49 -6.36 -63.41 45.70
CA ALA A 49 -7.81 -63.43 45.89
C ALA A 49 -8.37 -64.81 45.51
N ALA A 50 -9.58 -65.12 46.00
CA ALA A 50 -10.20 -66.43 45.78
C ALA A 50 -10.40 -66.78 44.28
N ASN A 51 -10.50 -65.76 43.42
CA ASN A 51 -10.65 -65.91 41.97
C ASN A 51 -9.32 -65.87 41.20
N GLY A 52 -8.17 -65.86 41.90
CA GLY A 52 -6.85 -65.94 41.28
C GLY A 52 -6.18 -64.59 40.98
N VAL A 53 -6.86 -63.45 41.22
CA VAL A 53 -6.24 -62.12 41.06
C VAL A 53 -5.16 -61.93 42.14
N PRO A 54 -3.91 -61.57 41.79
CA PRO A 54 -2.87 -61.35 42.78
C PRO A 54 -3.18 -60.12 43.66
N VAL A 55 -2.93 -60.26 44.96
CA VAL A 55 -3.15 -59.24 45.98
C VAL A 55 -1.81 -58.86 46.60
N VAL A 56 -1.49 -57.57 46.65
CA VAL A 56 -0.34 -57.02 47.35
C VAL A 56 -0.82 -56.44 48.67
N ASN A 57 -0.47 -57.09 49.76
CA ASN A 57 -0.55 -56.52 51.09
C ASN A 57 0.57 -55.49 51.22
N ILE A 58 0.23 -54.23 50.93
CA ILE A 58 1.15 -53.09 50.94
C ILE A 58 1.82 -52.92 52.32
N ALA A 59 3.01 -52.34 52.33
CA ALA A 59 3.78 -52.05 53.53
C ALA A 59 3.04 -51.08 54.46
N THR A 60 3.42 -51.08 55.73
CA THR A 60 2.89 -50.12 56.71
C THR A 60 3.22 -48.68 56.26
N PRO A 61 2.22 -47.78 56.17
CA PRO A 61 2.45 -46.38 55.80
C PRO A 61 3.36 -45.69 56.80
N ASN A 62 4.21 -44.79 56.31
CA ASN A 62 5.04 -43.94 57.14
C ASN A 62 4.25 -42.76 57.76
N GLN A 63 4.92 -41.87 58.48
CA GLN A 63 4.28 -40.72 59.14
C GLN A 63 3.60 -39.74 58.17
N ALA A 64 4.03 -39.69 56.91
CA ALA A 64 3.40 -38.92 55.83
C ALA A 64 2.20 -39.65 55.19
N GLY A 65 1.91 -40.89 55.61
CA GLY A 65 0.86 -41.74 55.04
C GLY A 65 1.26 -42.39 53.72
N ILE A 66 2.54 -42.48 53.40
CA ILE A 66 3.06 -43.16 52.20
C ILE A 66 3.44 -44.60 52.54
N SER A 67 2.85 -45.55 51.83
CA SER A 67 3.29 -46.95 51.79
C SER A 67 4.28 -47.12 50.65
N HIS A 68 5.55 -47.34 50.96
CA HIS A 68 6.62 -47.53 49.97
C HIS A 68 6.96 -49.02 49.87
N ASN A 69 6.73 -49.58 48.68
CA ASN A 69 6.86 -50.99 48.39
C ASN A 69 7.93 -51.17 47.31
N THR A 70 8.93 -52.01 47.57
CA THR A 70 10.04 -52.26 46.64
C THR A 70 9.97 -53.66 46.04
N TYR A 71 10.28 -53.78 44.74
CA TYR A 71 10.11 -55.00 43.96
C TYR A 71 11.34 -55.33 43.11
N ASN A 72 11.60 -56.61 42.89
CA ASN A 72 12.49 -57.06 41.83
C ASN A 72 11.73 -57.12 40.49
N ASP A 73 10.50 -57.59 40.50
CA ASP A 73 9.59 -57.60 39.36
C ASP A 73 8.23 -57.05 39.79
N PHE A 74 7.69 -56.11 39.04
CA PHE A 74 6.34 -55.61 39.22
C PHE A 74 5.63 -55.60 37.88
N ASN A 75 4.91 -56.70 37.59
CA ASN A 75 4.13 -56.89 36.39
C ASN A 75 2.66 -57.12 36.75
N VAL A 76 1.74 -56.63 35.91
CA VAL A 76 0.29 -56.81 36.07
C VAL A 76 -0.22 -57.64 34.90
N GLY A 77 -0.84 -58.78 35.19
CA GLY A 77 -1.46 -59.63 34.17
C GLY A 77 -2.83 -59.09 33.72
N GLN A 78 -3.43 -59.73 32.72
CA GLN A 78 -4.77 -59.36 32.21
C GLN A 78 -5.87 -59.48 33.27
N GLN A 79 -5.68 -60.35 34.26
CA GLN A 79 -6.55 -60.49 35.42
C GLN A 79 -6.49 -59.29 36.40
N GLY A 80 -5.53 -58.38 36.23
CA GLY A 80 -5.30 -57.24 37.11
C GLY A 80 -4.47 -57.56 38.36
N LEU A 81 -4.38 -56.57 39.26
CA LEU A 81 -3.64 -56.61 40.52
C LEU A 81 -4.39 -55.79 41.58
N ILE A 82 -4.47 -56.30 42.81
CA ILE A 82 -5.08 -55.56 43.93
C ILE A 82 -4.01 -55.07 44.89
N LEU A 83 -3.97 -53.77 45.16
CA LEU A 83 -3.20 -53.14 46.24
C LEU A 83 -4.09 -53.09 47.48
N ASN A 84 -3.84 -53.94 48.47
CA ASN A 84 -4.70 -54.09 49.64
C ASN A 84 -4.46 -52.97 50.67
N ASN A 85 -5.23 -51.89 50.59
CA ASN A 85 -5.25 -50.78 51.57
C ASN A 85 -6.39 -50.93 52.59
N ALA A 86 -6.91 -52.14 52.79
CA ALA A 86 -8.10 -52.40 53.59
C ALA A 86 -7.78 -52.78 55.04
N THR A 87 -8.53 -52.20 55.97
CA THR A 87 -8.44 -52.48 57.42
C THR A 87 -9.66 -53.23 57.97
N GLY A 88 -10.75 -53.32 57.19
CA GLY A 88 -11.93 -54.12 57.52
C GLY A 88 -11.72 -55.61 57.25
N LYS A 89 -12.22 -56.49 58.12
CA LYS A 89 -12.02 -57.96 58.06
C LYS A 89 -12.27 -58.57 56.69
N LEU A 90 -13.34 -58.14 56.01
CA LEU A 90 -13.65 -58.51 54.63
C LEU A 90 -13.95 -57.24 53.85
N THR A 91 -13.29 -57.06 52.70
CA THR A 91 -13.45 -55.89 51.84
C THR A 91 -13.79 -56.34 50.43
N GLN A 92 -14.86 -55.78 49.87
CA GLN A 92 -15.25 -56.05 48.49
C GLN A 92 -14.32 -55.29 47.53
N THR A 93 -13.82 -56.00 46.53
CA THR A 93 -13.05 -55.47 45.40
C THR A 93 -13.79 -55.76 44.09
N GLN A 94 -13.47 -54.99 43.06
CA GLN A 94 -14.00 -55.14 41.71
C GLN A 94 -13.30 -56.28 40.96
N LEU A 95 -11.98 -56.42 41.14
CA LEU A 95 -11.18 -57.42 40.45
C LEU A 95 -11.22 -58.79 41.14
N GLY A 96 -11.14 -58.83 42.48
CA GLY A 96 -10.86 -60.05 43.26
C GLY A 96 -12.04 -60.60 44.07
N GLY A 97 -13.17 -59.90 44.10
CA GLY A 97 -14.27 -60.20 45.02
C GLY A 97 -13.93 -59.81 46.47
N LEU A 98 -14.38 -60.61 47.45
CA LEU A 98 -14.07 -60.35 48.86
C LEU A 98 -12.63 -60.77 49.20
N ILE A 99 -11.84 -59.83 49.70
CA ILE A 99 -10.49 -60.07 50.23
C ILE A 99 -10.42 -59.81 51.74
N GLN A 100 -9.44 -60.40 52.42
CA GLN A 100 -9.15 -60.15 53.83
C GLN A 100 -8.47 -58.79 54.03
N ASN A 101 -8.49 -58.27 55.26
CA ASN A 101 -7.73 -57.07 55.62
C ASN A 101 -6.23 -57.25 55.37
N ASN A 102 -5.53 -56.15 55.09
CA ASN A 102 -4.08 -56.17 55.06
C ASN A 102 -3.53 -56.23 56.50
N PRO A 103 -2.76 -57.27 56.88
CA PRO A 103 -2.22 -57.41 58.23
C PRO A 103 -1.18 -56.34 58.61
N ASN A 104 -0.64 -55.60 57.63
CA ASN A 104 0.32 -54.52 57.86
C ASN A 104 -0.33 -53.19 58.27
N LEU A 105 -1.66 -53.07 58.20
CA LEU A 105 -2.39 -51.81 58.37
C LEU A 105 -3.20 -51.78 59.67
N THR A 106 -3.29 -50.59 60.26
CA THR A 106 -4.18 -50.30 61.40
C THR A 106 -5.30 -49.39 60.95
N ALA A 107 -6.53 -49.65 61.42
CA ALA A 107 -7.69 -48.83 61.09
C ALA A 107 -7.45 -47.34 61.44
N GLY A 108 -7.71 -46.44 60.48
CA GLY A 108 -7.45 -45.01 60.62
C GLY A 108 -6.04 -44.56 60.24
N GLN A 109 -5.13 -45.49 59.95
CA GLN A 109 -3.76 -45.26 59.46
C GLN A 109 -3.53 -45.94 58.10
N GLU A 110 -4.58 -45.98 57.26
CA GLU A 110 -4.48 -46.48 55.89
C GLU A 110 -3.56 -45.59 55.05
N ALA A 111 -2.96 -46.15 53.99
CA ALA A 111 -2.11 -45.40 53.09
C ALA A 111 -2.92 -44.31 52.37
N LYS A 112 -2.35 -43.11 52.29
CA LYS A 112 -2.82 -42.01 51.43
C LYS A 112 -2.12 -42.05 50.06
N GLY A 113 -0.90 -42.56 50.02
CA GLY A 113 -0.15 -42.83 48.79
C GLY A 113 0.55 -44.18 48.86
N ILE A 114 0.61 -44.88 47.72
CA ILE A 114 1.23 -46.19 47.56
C ILE A 114 2.25 -46.07 46.44
N ILE A 115 3.53 -46.17 46.78
CA ILE A 115 4.64 -46.19 45.82
C ILE A 115 5.05 -47.63 45.59
N ASN A 116 5.03 -48.06 44.33
CA ASN A 116 5.53 -49.34 43.88
C ASN A 116 6.81 -49.12 43.07
N GLU A 117 7.97 -49.30 43.69
CA GLU A 117 9.27 -49.04 43.09
C GLU A 117 9.95 -50.36 42.70
N VAL A 118 10.35 -50.48 41.44
CA VAL A 118 11.21 -51.59 40.98
C VAL A 118 12.67 -51.19 41.14
N VAL A 119 13.41 -51.96 41.92
CA VAL A 119 14.83 -51.69 42.25
C VAL A 119 15.80 -52.61 41.49
N SER A 120 15.30 -53.60 40.76
CA SER A 120 16.08 -54.43 39.84
C SER A 120 16.12 -53.81 38.43
N SER A 121 16.95 -54.37 37.54
CA SER A 121 17.04 -53.95 36.13
C SER A 121 15.92 -54.43 35.21
N ASN A 122 14.84 -55.00 35.76
CA ASN A 122 13.75 -55.58 34.97
C ASN A 122 12.68 -54.52 34.65
N PRO A 123 12.27 -54.35 33.38
CA PRO A 123 11.17 -53.46 33.02
C PRO A 123 9.81 -54.04 33.48
N SER A 124 8.82 -53.16 33.63
CA SER A 124 7.46 -53.54 34.03
C SER A 124 6.54 -53.70 32.81
N GLN A 125 5.74 -54.76 32.80
CA GLN A 125 4.64 -54.99 31.87
C GLN A 125 3.30 -54.92 32.62
N LEU A 126 2.45 -53.96 32.25
CA LEU A 126 1.16 -53.69 32.86
C LEU A 126 0.05 -54.02 31.85
N ASN A 127 -0.54 -55.19 31.96
CA ASN A 127 -1.51 -55.74 31.01
C ASN A 127 -2.96 -55.77 31.53
N GLY A 128 -3.24 -55.14 32.68
CA GLY A 128 -4.56 -55.12 33.31
C GLY A 128 -4.68 -54.05 34.40
N TYR A 129 -5.86 -53.98 35.04
CA TYR A 129 -6.17 -52.94 36.02
C TYR A 129 -5.47 -53.16 37.38
N MET A 130 -5.08 -52.06 38.02
CA MET A 130 -4.66 -52.00 39.41
C MET A 130 -5.79 -51.43 40.28
N GLU A 131 -6.19 -52.14 41.32
CA GLU A 131 -7.26 -51.71 42.22
C GLU A 131 -6.72 -51.48 43.63
N VAL A 132 -7.03 -50.31 44.23
CA VAL A 132 -6.81 -50.10 45.66
C VAL A 132 -8.01 -50.64 46.44
N ALA A 133 -7.83 -51.69 47.23
CA ALA A 133 -8.90 -52.21 48.09
C ALA A 133 -9.03 -51.37 49.37
N GLY A 134 -10.26 -51.06 49.78
CA GLY A 134 -10.52 -50.28 51.00
C GLY A 134 -10.50 -48.77 50.73
N LYS A 135 -9.81 -48.00 51.58
CA LYS A 135 -9.73 -46.54 51.42
C LYS A 135 -8.93 -46.19 50.16
N ALA A 136 -9.45 -45.27 49.37
CA ALA A 136 -8.80 -44.75 48.18
C ALA A 136 -7.42 -44.15 48.52
N ALA A 137 -6.44 -44.38 47.65
CA ALA A 137 -5.07 -43.88 47.81
C ALA A 137 -4.47 -43.52 46.45
N ASN A 138 -3.53 -42.57 46.43
CA ASN A 138 -2.74 -42.29 45.22
C ASN A 138 -1.81 -43.48 44.94
N VAL A 139 -1.66 -43.85 43.66
CA VAL A 139 -0.80 -44.98 43.27
C VAL A 139 0.29 -44.51 42.33
N MET A 140 1.53 -44.88 42.62
CA MET A 140 2.68 -44.67 41.74
C MET A 140 3.33 -46.01 41.40
N VAL A 141 3.66 -46.21 40.12
CA VAL A 141 4.55 -47.28 39.66
C VAL A 141 5.82 -46.62 39.12
N ALA A 142 6.94 -46.86 39.79
CA ALA A 142 8.23 -46.28 39.49
C ALA A 142 9.20 -47.38 39.02
N ASN A 143 9.61 -47.33 37.75
CA ASN A 143 10.58 -48.26 37.20
C ASN A 143 11.54 -47.56 36.21
N PRO A 144 12.78 -47.23 36.63
CA PRO A 144 13.77 -46.58 35.77
C PRO A 144 14.16 -47.34 34.50
N TYR A 145 13.88 -48.65 34.43
CA TYR A 145 14.21 -49.49 33.28
C TYR A 145 13.11 -49.54 32.23
N GLY A 146 11.95 -48.95 32.52
CA GLY A 146 10.85 -48.78 31.58
C GLY A 146 9.56 -49.46 32.02
N ILE A 147 8.45 -48.98 31.46
CA ILE A 147 7.10 -49.48 31.73
C ILE A 147 6.36 -49.62 30.41
N THR A 148 5.83 -50.80 30.13
CA THR A 148 4.92 -51.04 29.00
C THR A 148 3.51 -51.25 29.53
N CYS A 149 2.54 -50.51 29.00
CA CYS A 149 1.13 -50.64 29.30
C CYS A 149 0.36 -51.14 28.07
N ASN A 150 -0.38 -52.23 28.24
CA ASN A 150 -1.24 -52.82 27.23
C ASN A 150 -2.57 -53.25 27.86
N GLY A 151 -3.50 -52.30 28.00
CA GLY A 151 -4.76 -52.50 28.72
C GLY A 151 -4.66 -52.25 30.22
N CYS A 152 -3.66 -51.47 30.67
CA CYS A 152 -3.55 -51.11 32.07
C CYS A 152 -4.58 -50.03 32.45
N GLY A 153 -4.99 -50.02 33.71
CA GLY A 153 -5.89 -49.00 34.24
C GLY A 153 -5.90 -48.96 35.77
N PHE A 154 -6.64 -48.02 36.35
CA PHE A 154 -6.65 -47.79 37.79
C PHE A 154 -8.08 -47.74 38.33
N LEU A 155 -8.32 -48.43 39.45
CA LEU A 155 -9.59 -48.42 40.18
C LEU A 155 -9.36 -47.90 41.59
N ASN A 156 -10.30 -47.11 42.10
CA ASN A 156 -10.26 -46.52 43.45
C ASN A 156 -8.96 -45.74 43.75
N THR A 157 -8.42 -45.07 42.73
CA THR A 157 -7.14 -44.36 42.77
C THR A 157 -7.34 -42.90 42.34
N PRO A 158 -7.42 -41.92 43.26
CA PRO A 158 -7.67 -40.52 42.92
C PRO A 158 -6.59 -39.95 42.00
N ASN A 159 -5.31 -40.21 42.30
CA ASN A 159 -4.19 -39.82 41.43
C ASN A 159 -3.31 -41.03 41.13
N ALA A 160 -3.07 -41.28 39.84
CA ALA A 160 -2.22 -42.37 39.38
C ALA A 160 -0.98 -41.82 38.65
N THR A 161 0.19 -42.40 38.93
CA THR A 161 1.45 -41.99 38.30
C THR A 161 2.21 -43.20 37.75
N LEU A 162 2.57 -43.17 36.48
CA LEU A 162 3.59 -44.06 35.91
C LEU A 162 4.87 -43.25 35.72
N THR A 163 5.99 -43.74 36.25
CA THR A 163 7.25 -43.02 36.15
C THR A 163 8.47 -43.92 35.92
N THR A 164 9.44 -43.42 35.15
CA THR A 164 10.80 -43.98 35.10
C THR A 164 11.76 -43.21 36.02
N GLY A 165 11.24 -42.26 36.78
CA GLY A 165 11.98 -41.55 37.81
C GLY A 165 12.13 -42.39 39.06
N LYS A 166 13.29 -42.26 39.71
CA LYS A 166 13.51 -42.83 41.04
C LYS A 166 12.84 -41.94 42.10
N PRO A 167 11.96 -42.48 42.97
CA PRO A 167 11.40 -41.72 44.09
C PRO A 167 12.47 -41.32 45.10
N VAL A 168 12.45 -40.05 45.51
CA VAL A 168 13.28 -39.52 46.59
C VAL A 168 12.36 -39.08 47.73
N LEU A 169 12.49 -39.73 48.88
CA LEU A 169 11.70 -39.41 50.08
C LEU A 169 12.46 -38.44 50.98
N GLY A 170 11.73 -37.48 51.55
CA GLY A 170 12.26 -36.54 52.55
C GLY A 170 12.48 -37.20 53.91
N ALA A 171 13.10 -36.46 54.83
CA ALA A 171 13.36 -36.94 56.20
C ALA A 171 12.08 -37.26 57.00
N ASP A 172 10.94 -36.66 56.63
CA ASP A 172 9.61 -36.90 57.19
C ASP A 172 8.86 -38.08 56.51
N GLY A 173 9.48 -38.70 55.49
CA GLY A 173 8.90 -39.78 54.70
C GLY A 173 7.96 -39.34 53.57
N SER A 174 7.76 -38.04 53.37
CA SER A 174 6.98 -37.53 52.23
C SER A 174 7.74 -37.73 50.90
N LEU A 175 7.03 -37.83 49.77
CA LEU A 175 7.66 -37.81 48.46
C LEU A 175 8.15 -36.39 48.17
N GLN A 176 9.47 -36.21 48.09
CA GLN A 176 10.08 -34.92 47.81
C GLN A 176 10.20 -34.67 46.30
N SER A 177 10.64 -35.69 45.56
CA SER A 177 10.88 -35.57 44.13
C SER A 177 10.98 -36.92 43.40
N LEU A 178 10.98 -36.86 42.07
CA LEU A 178 11.30 -37.95 41.16
C LEU A 178 12.55 -37.58 40.35
N GLU A 179 13.58 -38.43 40.39
CA GLU A 179 14.79 -38.28 39.58
C GLU A 179 14.69 -39.10 38.29
N VAL A 180 14.43 -38.42 37.18
CA VAL A 180 14.28 -39.04 35.86
C VAL A 180 15.59 -38.88 35.08
N THR A 181 16.28 -39.99 34.81
CA THR A 181 17.54 -39.97 34.04
C THR A 181 17.53 -40.90 32.82
N GLN A 182 16.67 -41.93 32.83
CA GLN A 182 16.56 -42.97 31.80
C GLN A 182 15.16 -43.62 31.77
N GLY A 183 14.98 -44.59 30.87
CA GLY A 183 13.77 -45.41 30.76
C GLY A 183 12.67 -44.81 29.89
N SER A 184 11.92 -45.66 29.19
CA SER A 184 10.76 -45.24 28.39
C SER A 184 9.45 -45.81 28.93
N ILE A 185 8.36 -45.06 28.76
CA ILE A 185 7.00 -45.55 28.98
C ILE A 185 6.34 -45.79 27.62
N THR A 186 5.91 -47.01 27.36
CA THR A 186 5.21 -47.40 26.13
C THR A 186 3.76 -47.72 26.42
N VAL A 187 2.83 -47.10 25.70
CA VAL A 187 1.40 -47.43 25.71
C VAL A 187 1.05 -48.05 24.36
N GLU A 188 0.61 -49.30 24.37
CA GLU A 188 0.35 -50.09 23.16
C GLU A 188 -0.87 -50.99 23.32
N GLY A 189 -1.23 -51.71 22.24
CA GLY A 189 -2.35 -52.66 22.24
C GLY A 189 -3.68 -52.03 22.67
N GLN A 190 -4.22 -52.48 23.81
CA GLN A 190 -5.50 -51.98 24.35
C GLN A 190 -5.42 -50.58 24.98
N GLY A 191 -4.21 -50.01 25.12
CA GLY A 191 -4.01 -48.65 25.63
C GLY A 191 -3.97 -48.55 27.15
N LEU A 192 -4.23 -47.33 27.67
CA LEU A 192 -4.20 -46.98 29.09
C LEU A 192 -5.53 -46.32 29.48
N ASP A 193 -6.18 -46.80 30.53
CA ASP A 193 -7.43 -46.24 31.06
C ASP A 193 -7.29 -45.71 32.50
N ALA A 194 -7.18 -44.40 32.61
CA ALA A 194 -7.18 -43.65 33.87
C ALA A 194 -8.42 -42.76 34.02
N ARG A 195 -9.54 -43.06 33.34
CA ARG A 195 -10.78 -42.25 33.40
C ARG A 195 -11.45 -42.25 34.78
N GLN A 196 -11.15 -43.26 35.60
CA GLN A 196 -11.62 -43.38 36.98
C GLN A 196 -10.71 -42.69 38.01
N SER A 197 -9.59 -42.11 37.58
CA SER A 197 -8.73 -41.25 38.40
C SER A 197 -9.05 -39.79 38.12
N ASP A 198 -8.91 -38.94 39.13
CA ASP A 198 -9.05 -37.49 38.99
C ASP A 198 -7.90 -36.90 38.17
N ALA A 199 -6.67 -37.39 38.38
CA ALA A 199 -5.53 -37.05 37.56
C ALA A 199 -4.62 -38.26 37.29
N PHE A 200 -3.98 -38.24 36.13
CA PHE A 200 -2.95 -39.19 35.72
C PHE A 200 -1.67 -38.46 35.35
N SER A 201 -0.53 -38.93 35.86
CA SER A 201 0.79 -38.40 35.53
C SER A 201 1.66 -39.45 34.86
N LEU A 202 2.25 -39.10 33.71
CA LEU A 202 3.27 -39.90 33.02
C LEU A 202 4.59 -39.12 33.10
N ILE A 203 5.55 -39.63 33.85
CA ILE A 203 6.81 -38.93 34.13
C ILE A 203 7.99 -39.81 33.74
N SER A 204 8.61 -39.59 32.58
CA SER A 204 9.65 -40.49 32.07
C SER A 204 10.74 -39.78 31.26
N ARG A 205 11.83 -40.48 30.96
CA ARG A 205 12.86 -39.91 30.06
C ARG A 205 12.31 -39.74 28.64
N ALA A 206 11.57 -40.75 28.15
CA ALA A 206 10.86 -40.71 26.87
C ALA A 206 9.56 -41.51 26.94
N ALA A 207 8.66 -41.31 25.98
CA ALA A 207 7.41 -42.06 25.89
C ALA A 207 7.05 -42.46 24.44
N GLN A 208 6.32 -43.55 24.28
CA GLN A 208 5.72 -43.96 23.01
C GLN A 208 4.25 -44.28 23.22
N ILE A 209 3.35 -43.57 22.54
CA ILE A 209 1.90 -43.71 22.71
C ILE A 209 1.31 -44.24 21.40
N ASN A 210 1.31 -45.55 21.24
CA ASN A 210 0.87 -46.24 20.04
C ASN A 210 -0.59 -46.71 20.11
N ALA A 211 -1.25 -46.52 21.26
CA ALA A 211 -2.66 -46.79 21.52
C ALA A 211 -3.30 -45.62 22.30
N GLY A 212 -4.60 -45.71 22.59
CA GLY A 212 -5.31 -44.64 23.32
C GLY A 212 -4.90 -44.54 24.79
N LEU A 213 -4.57 -43.34 25.23
CA LEU A 213 -4.39 -42.98 26.64
C LEU A 213 -5.57 -42.11 27.08
N TYR A 214 -6.38 -42.60 28.02
CA TYR A 214 -7.56 -41.92 28.51
C TYR A 214 -7.38 -41.48 29.97
N ALA A 215 -7.68 -40.22 30.29
CA ALA A 215 -7.58 -39.68 31.65
C ALA A 215 -8.65 -38.61 31.90
N ARG A 216 -8.82 -38.14 33.14
CA ARG A 216 -9.54 -36.88 33.42
C ARG A 216 -8.59 -35.71 33.28
N ASP A 217 -7.63 -35.55 34.18
CA ASP A 217 -6.53 -34.60 33.99
C ASP A 217 -5.24 -35.33 33.65
N LEU A 218 -4.62 -34.99 32.53
CA LEU A 218 -3.41 -35.63 32.05
C LEU A 218 -2.20 -34.71 32.20
N ASN A 219 -1.21 -35.13 32.99
CA ASN A 219 0.09 -34.50 33.09
C ASN A 219 1.16 -35.41 32.48
N VAL A 220 1.94 -34.90 31.54
CA VAL A 220 3.04 -35.62 30.89
C VAL A 220 4.32 -34.82 31.07
N THR A 221 5.34 -35.42 31.68
CA THR A 221 6.64 -34.79 31.89
C THR A 221 7.73 -35.69 31.34
N LEU A 222 8.47 -35.15 30.36
CA LEU A 222 9.45 -35.89 29.57
C LEU A 222 10.83 -35.22 29.64
N GLY A 223 11.87 -36.03 29.43
CA GLY A 223 13.27 -35.62 29.48
C GLY A 223 13.93 -35.95 30.82
N ALA A 224 15.22 -35.59 30.96
CA ALA A 224 15.93 -35.83 32.21
C ALA A 224 15.65 -34.67 33.15
N ASN A 225 14.87 -34.95 34.17
CA ASN A 225 14.39 -33.93 35.08
C ASN A 225 14.43 -34.43 36.53
N HIS A 226 14.64 -33.49 37.43
CA HIS A 226 14.18 -33.60 38.79
C HIS A 226 12.77 -32.99 38.86
N VAL A 227 11.78 -33.81 39.16
CA VAL A 227 10.36 -33.41 39.23
C VAL A 227 9.95 -33.34 40.70
N ASP A 228 9.56 -32.17 41.19
CA ASP A 228 9.14 -32.00 42.58
C ASP A 228 7.75 -32.58 42.86
N ALA A 229 7.33 -32.57 44.12
CA ALA A 229 6.01 -33.04 44.55
C ALA A 229 4.83 -32.26 43.95
N GLN A 230 5.07 -31.04 43.44
CA GLN A 230 4.10 -30.20 42.76
C GLN A 230 4.05 -30.46 41.25
N GLY A 231 4.94 -31.31 40.72
CA GLY A 231 5.04 -31.65 39.31
C GLY A 231 5.91 -30.69 38.49
N ASN A 232 6.63 -29.75 39.11
CA ASN A 232 7.54 -28.86 38.40
C ASN A 232 8.80 -29.63 38.00
N ALA A 233 9.19 -29.53 36.73
CA ALA A 233 10.37 -30.17 36.18
C ALA A 233 11.57 -29.22 36.14
N THR A 234 12.70 -29.66 36.68
CA THR A 234 14.00 -28.97 36.57
C THR A 234 14.99 -29.87 35.83
N PRO A 235 15.65 -29.42 34.76
CA PRO A 235 16.53 -30.28 33.97
C PRO A 235 17.72 -30.82 34.78
N VAL A 236 18.06 -32.10 34.58
CA VAL A 236 19.27 -32.75 35.11
C VAL A 236 20.04 -33.45 33.99
N SER A 237 21.24 -33.98 34.29
CA SER A 237 22.00 -34.77 33.32
C SER A 237 21.36 -36.15 33.12
N GLY A 238 20.98 -36.47 31.89
CA GLY A 238 20.39 -37.76 31.52
C GLY A 238 21.40 -38.78 30.99
N ALA A 239 21.01 -40.05 30.95
CA ALA A 239 21.78 -41.11 30.30
C ALA A 239 21.52 -41.11 28.78
N GLY A 240 22.47 -40.64 27.99
CA GLY A 240 22.35 -40.52 26.52
C GLY A 240 21.27 -39.52 26.09
N VAL A 241 21.07 -39.34 24.77
CA VAL A 241 20.00 -38.48 24.22
C VAL A 241 18.99 -39.39 23.50
N PRO A 242 17.70 -39.39 23.90
CA PRO A 242 16.67 -40.16 23.19
C PRO A 242 16.45 -39.61 21.77
N SER A 243 16.03 -40.47 20.83
CA SER A 243 15.76 -40.07 19.44
C SER A 243 14.54 -39.16 19.31
N VAL A 244 13.51 -39.42 20.11
CA VAL A 244 12.26 -38.66 20.20
C VAL A 244 11.82 -38.68 21.67
N ALA A 245 11.34 -37.55 22.18
CA ALA A 245 10.90 -37.43 23.57
C ALA A 245 9.54 -38.10 23.76
N ILE A 246 8.64 -37.88 22.81
CA ILE A 246 7.38 -38.61 22.68
C ILE A 246 7.01 -38.77 21.22
N ASP A 247 6.62 -39.98 20.86
CA ASP A 247 6.02 -40.28 19.57
C ASP A 247 4.66 -40.92 19.81
N THR A 248 3.59 -40.31 19.29
CA THR A 248 2.29 -40.98 19.27
C THR A 248 2.05 -41.51 17.86
N GLY A 249 2.06 -42.83 17.68
CA GLY A 249 1.82 -43.45 16.39
C GLY A 249 0.44 -43.10 15.80
N ALA A 250 0.20 -43.42 14.54
CA ALA A 250 -1.05 -43.08 13.83
C ALA A 250 -2.33 -43.66 14.49
N LEU A 251 -2.20 -44.77 15.23
CA LEU A 251 -3.28 -45.43 15.98
C LEU A 251 -3.38 -44.93 17.43
N GLY A 252 -2.41 -44.15 17.90
CA GLY A 252 -2.35 -43.62 19.25
C GLY A 252 -3.07 -42.28 19.42
N GLY A 253 -3.23 -41.89 20.68
CA GLY A 253 -3.75 -40.58 21.03
C GLY A 253 -3.93 -40.38 22.53
N MET A 254 -4.03 -39.13 22.95
CA MET A 254 -4.27 -38.72 24.34
C MET A 254 -5.64 -38.05 24.45
N TYR A 255 -6.48 -38.56 25.34
CA TYR A 255 -7.87 -38.14 25.49
C TYR A 255 -8.15 -37.83 26.96
N ALA A 256 -8.34 -36.55 27.28
CA ALA A 256 -8.54 -36.09 28.65
C ALA A 256 -9.53 -34.91 28.74
N ASN A 257 -9.89 -34.48 29.94
CA ASN A 257 -10.56 -33.21 30.19
C ASN A 257 -9.58 -32.05 29.97
N ARG A 258 -8.36 -32.18 30.50
CA ARG A 258 -7.24 -31.24 30.36
C ARG A 258 -5.94 -31.98 30.09
N ILE A 259 -5.06 -31.37 29.29
CA ILE A 259 -3.75 -31.95 28.95
C ILE A 259 -2.65 -30.92 29.22
N HIS A 260 -1.67 -31.29 30.04
CA HIS A 260 -0.44 -30.55 30.24
C HIS A 260 0.76 -31.44 29.89
N LEU A 261 1.57 -31.02 28.92
CA LEU A 261 2.74 -31.75 28.46
C LEU A 261 3.98 -30.87 28.55
N VAL A 262 5.03 -31.38 29.17
CA VAL A 262 6.35 -30.73 29.27
C VAL A 262 7.41 -31.70 28.75
N SER A 263 8.26 -31.25 27.83
CA SER A 263 9.42 -31.99 27.32
C SER A 263 10.67 -31.15 27.48
N GLY A 264 11.52 -31.50 28.45
CA GLY A 264 12.69 -30.70 28.86
C GLY A 264 13.96 -30.90 28.04
N ASP A 265 14.05 -31.96 27.24
CA ASP A 265 15.28 -32.25 26.48
C ASP A 265 15.42 -31.33 25.26
N LYS A 266 16.47 -30.50 25.28
CA LYS A 266 16.81 -29.60 24.16
C LYS A 266 17.18 -30.41 22.92
N GLY A 267 16.62 -30.03 21.78
CA GLY A 267 16.92 -30.64 20.47
C GLY A 267 16.26 -31.99 20.21
N VAL A 268 15.53 -32.55 21.18
CA VAL A 268 14.78 -33.80 20.99
C VAL A 268 13.36 -33.47 20.49
N GLY A 269 12.91 -34.18 19.46
CA GLY A 269 11.59 -33.95 18.85
C GLY A 269 10.43 -34.45 19.72
N VAL A 270 9.28 -33.79 19.58
CA VAL A 270 7.98 -34.17 20.15
C VAL A 270 7.02 -34.37 18.97
N ASN A 271 6.54 -35.60 18.75
CA ASN A 271 5.61 -35.93 17.68
C ASN A 271 4.26 -36.36 18.26
N LEU A 272 3.25 -35.52 18.08
CA LEU A 272 1.91 -35.73 18.63
C LEU A 272 0.89 -35.84 17.50
N GLY A 273 0.21 -36.99 17.49
CA GLY A 273 -0.74 -37.46 16.50
C GLY A 273 -2.14 -36.96 16.83
N ASN A 274 -2.79 -37.54 17.84
CA ASN A 274 -4.15 -37.15 18.23
C ASN A 274 -4.21 -36.72 19.68
N LEU A 275 -4.62 -35.47 19.94
CA LEU A 275 -4.93 -34.98 21.28
C LEU A 275 -6.35 -34.47 21.36
N ASN A 276 -7.04 -34.79 22.45
CA ASN A 276 -8.39 -34.32 22.73
C ASN A 276 -8.50 -33.88 24.20
N ALA A 277 -8.75 -32.58 24.41
CA ALA A 277 -9.07 -31.96 25.70
C ALA A 277 -10.57 -31.57 25.72
N SER A 278 -11.37 -32.45 26.32
CA SER A 278 -12.83 -32.47 26.22
C SER A 278 -13.59 -31.48 27.12
N VAL A 279 -12.93 -30.87 28.11
CA VAL A 279 -13.58 -29.90 29.01
C VAL A 279 -12.78 -28.60 29.18
N GLY A 280 -11.45 -28.66 29.16
CA GLY A 280 -10.60 -27.51 29.45
C GLY A 280 -9.43 -27.36 28.50
N ASP A 281 -8.35 -26.82 29.05
CA ASP A 281 -7.20 -26.34 28.27
C ASP A 281 -6.24 -27.46 27.89
N MET A 282 -5.51 -27.22 26.80
CA MET A 282 -4.35 -27.99 26.36
C MET A 282 -3.12 -27.09 26.40
N GLN A 283 -2.10 -27.48 27.16
CA GLN A 283 -0.85 -26.76 27.29
C GLN A 283 0.34 -27.69 26.99
N ILE A 284 1.22 -27.25 26.09
CA ILE A 284 2.37 -28.02 25.62
C ILE A 284 3.62 -27.14 25.70
N ASP A 285 4.65 -27.58 26.42
CA ASP A 285 5.97 -26.95 26.45
C ASP A 285 7.02 -27.96 25.97
N ALA A 286 7.67 -27.67 24.85
CA ALA A 286 8.68 -28.54 24.28
C ALA A 286 10.00 -27.79 24.06
N SER A 287 11.07 -28.22 24.72
CA SER A 287 12.42 -27.66 24.52
C SER A 287 13.04 -27.99 23.15
N GLY A 288 12.35 -28.77 22.30
CA GLY A 288 12.74 -29.14 20.94
C GLY A 288 11.68 -28.81 19.90
N LYS A 289 11.68 -29.54 18.77
CA LYS A 289 10.68 -29.36 17.70
C LYS A 289 9.38 -30.09 18.07
N LEU A 290 8.27 -29.36 18.08
CA LEU A 290 6.92 -29.89 18.22
C LEU A 290 6.29 -30.11 16.84
N MET A 291 5.89 -31.35 16.56
CA MET A 291 5.07 -31.70 15.40
C MET A 291 3.69 -32.11 15.92
N LEU A 292 2.67 -31.40 15.45
CA LEU A 292 1.29 -31.60 15.89
C LEU A 292 0.41 -31.93 14.67
N SER A 293 -0.16 -33.13 14.66
CA SER A 293 -1.11 -33.53 13.63
C SER A 293 -2.50 -33.01 13.98
N ASN A 294 -3.20 -33.66 14.91
CA ASN A 294 -4.55 -33.30 15.33
C ASN A 294 -4.60 -32.94 16.82
N ALA A 295 -5.17 -31.79 17.14
CA ALA A 295 -5.41 -31.35 18.51
C ALA A 295 -6.77 -30.67 18.62
N THR A 296 -7.63 -31.15 19.51
CA THR A 296 -8.93 -30.51 19.78
C THR A 296 -9.00 -30.14 21.26
N ALA A 297 -9.25 -28.87 21.56
CA ALA A 297 -9.45 -28.35 22.90
C ALA A 297 -10.78 -27.60 22.99
N THR A 298 -11.57 -27.89 24.02
CA THR A 298 -12.80 -27.13 24.35
C THR A 298 -12.48 -25.86 25.15
N GLY A 299 -11.34 -25.82 25.84
CA GLY A 299 -10.76 -24.61 26.40
C GLY A 299 -9.79 -23.94 25.43
N LYS A 300 -8.66 -23.47 25.95
CA LYS A 300 -7.56 -22.86 25.20
C LYS A 300 -6.54 -23.89 24.73
N LEU A 301 -5.85 -23.58 23.63
CA LEU A 301 -4.67 -24.32 23.17
C LEU A 301 -3.43 -23.42 23.30
N THR A 302 -2.50 -23.78 24.18
CA THR A 302 -1.22 -23.08 24.35
C THR A 302 -0.06 -24.01 24.03
N ALA A 303 0.85 -23.59 23.17
CA ALA A 303 2.07 -24.34 22.91
C ALA A 303 3.31 -23.44 22.82
N SER A 304 4.41 -23.85 23.45
CA SER A 304 5.73 -23.22 23.35
C SER A 304 6.74 -24.26 22.87
N ALA A 305 7.54 -23.92 21.85
CA ALA A 305 8.59 -24.82 21.39
C ALA A 305 9.78 -24.12 20.71
N GLN A 306 10.87 -24.85 20.45
CA GLN A 306 11.96 -24.35 19.61
C GLN A 306 11.53 -24.18 18.14
N ALA A 307 10.69 -25.08 17.66
CA ALA A 307 10.02 -25.00 16.36
C ALA A 307 8.67 -25.72 16.45
N ILE A 308 7.65 -25.22 15.75
CA ILE A 308 6.30 -25.80 15.73
C ILE A 308 5.91 -26.12 14.29
N ALA A 309 5.46 -27.35 14.03
CA ALA A 309 4.92 -27.77 12.75
C ALA A 309 3.49 -28.30 12.93
N LEU A 310 2.53 -27.66 12.27
CA LEU A 310 1.12 -28.01 12.27
C LEU A 310 0.79 -28.71 10.93
N ASN A 311 0.56 -30.02 10.98
CA ASN A 311 0.39 -30.86 9.78
C ASN A 311 -1.03 -31.43 9.61
N GLY A 312 -1.91 -31.26 10.60
CA GLY A 312 -3.32 -31.67 10.54
C GLY A 312 -4.25 -30.56 11.05
N THR A 313 -5.25 -30.91 11.86
CA THR A 313 -6.24 -29.95 12.37
C THR A 313 -6.05 -29.64 13.84
N GLN A 314 -5.85 -28.37 14.16
CA GLN A 314 -5.77 -27.84 15.51
C GLN A 314 -7.00 -26.96 15.74
N GLN A 315 -7.92 -27.42 16.59
CA GLN A 315 -9.16 -26.74 16.91
C GLN A 315 -9.20 -26.39 18.39
N SER A 316 -9.45 -25.12 18.69
CA SER A 316 -9.75 -24.63 20.03
C SER A 316 -11.14 -23.98 20.01
N ALA A 317 -11.98 -24.20 21.03
CA ALA A 317 -13.20 -23.40 21.20
C ALA A 317 -12.90 -22.06 21.91
N GLY A 318 -11.80 -22.00 22.66
CA GLY A 318 -11.25 -20.76 23.22
C GLY A 318 -10.15 -20.15 22.36
N ASP A 319 -9.21 -19.47 23.02
CA ASP A 319 -8.04 -18.88 22.38
C ASP A 319 -7.00 -19.93 21.99
N THR A 320 -6.17 -19.60 21.01
CA THR A 320 -4.93 -20.36 20.71
C THR A 320 -3.71 -19.44 20.80
N THR A 321 -2.69 -19.85 21.54
CA THR A 321 -1.39 -19.15 21.63
C THR A 321 -0.26 -20.11 21.31
N LEU A 322 0.49 -19.83 20.24
CA LEU A 322 1.65 -20.63 19.84
C LEU A 322 2.91 -19.76 19.79
N THR A 323 3.92 -20.13 20.57
CA THR A 323 5.19 -19.42 20.67
C THR A 323 6.31 -20.33 20.20
N SER A 324 6.89 -20.01 19.05
CA SER A 324 8.08 -20.67 18.52
C SER A 324 9.31 -19.77 18.70
N ALA A 325 10.40 -20.32 19.23
CA ALA A 325 11.68 -19.61 19.25
C ALA A 325 12.38 -19.58 17.88
N GLY A 326 11.90 -20.37 16.91
CA GLY A 326 12.41 -20.49 15.55
C GLY A 326 11.26 -20.49 14.54
N ASP A 327 11.07 -21.58 13.81
CA ASP A 327 10.03 -21.68 12.78
C ASP A 327 8.67 -22.09 13.36
N LEU A 328 7.59 -21.50 12.83
CA LEU A 328 6.23 -21.98 12.96
C LEU A 328 5.69 -22.23 11.55
N THR A 329 5.45 -23.50 11.20
CA THR A 329 4.93 -23.89 9.89
C THR A 329 3.52 -24.45 10.04
N ASN A 330 2.57 -23.88 9.31
CA ASN A 330 1.22 -24.42 9.16
C ASN A 330 0.97 -24.93 7.74
N ASN A 331 0.82 -26.25 7.62
CA ASN A 331 0.42 -26.94 6.39
C ASN A 331 -1.02 -27.46 6.46
N GLY A 332 -1.67 -27.35 7.62
CA GLY A 332 -3.03 -27.85 7.87
C GLY A 332 -4.00 -26.73 8.23
N GLN A 333 -4.81 -26.95 9.26
CA GLN A 333 -5.81 -26.00 9.73
C GLN A 333 -5.63 -25.69 11.21
N LEU A 334 -5.36 -24.43 11.53
CA LEU A 334 -5.45 -23.89 12.88
C LEU A 334 -6.72 -23.04 12.98
N ALA A 335 -7.67 -23.45 13.82
CA ALA A 335 -8.92 -22.73 14.03
C ALA A 335 -9.19 -22.51 15.53
N ALA A 336 -9.55 -21.28 15.89
CA ALA A 336 -9.90 -20.90 17.26
C ALA A 336 -11.27 -20.22 17.31
N GLY A 337 -12.12 -20.66 18.25
CA GLY A 337 -13.38 -19.98 18.59
C GLY A 337 -13.18 -18.65 19.31
N GLY A 338 -11.98 -18.42 19.89
CA GLY A 338 -11.51 -17.15 20.42
C GLY A 338 -10.50 -16.45 19.51
N GLY A 339 -9.49 -15.83 20.11
CA GLY A 339 -8.37 -15.20 19.41
C GLY A 339 -7.23 -16.16 19.07
N VAL A 340 -6.36 -15.75 18.15
CA VAL A 340 -5.13 -16.47 17.80
C VAL A 340 -3.93 -15.54 18.01
N GLN A 341 -2.93 -16.00 18.77
CA GLN A 341 -1.67 -15.29 18.96
C GLN A 341 -0.51 -16.19 18.54
N LEU A 342 0.23 -15.80 17.50
CA LEU A 342 1.38 -16.54 17.00
C LEU A 342 2.64 -15.70 17.11
N GLN A 343 3.70 -16.27 17.68
CA GLN A 343 5.03 -15.67 17.71
C GLN A 343 6.06 -16.65 17.15
N ALA A 344 6.90 -16.20 16.21
CA ALA A 344 7.96 -17.02 15.61
C ALA A 344 9.14 -16.14 15.15
N GLN A 345 10.27 -16.74 14.79
CA GLN A 345 11.24 -16.09 13.90
C GLN A 345 10.72 -16.12 12.47
N THR A 346 10.35 -17.31 11.97
CA THR A 346 9.72 -17.50 10.67
C THR A 346 8.34 -18.09 10.86
N LEU A 347 7.30 -17.39 10.40
CA LEU A 347 5.95 -17.93 10.32
C LEU A 347 5.66 -18.25 8.85
N THR A 348 5.50 -19.54 8.53
CA THR A 348 5.15 -20.01 7.19
C THR A 348 3.75 -20.62 7.20
N ASN A 349 2.83 -20.02 6.47
CA ASN A 349 1.46 -20.52 6.33
C ASN A 349 1.18 -20.95 4.89
N GLY A 350 1.08 -22.27 4.68
CA GLY A 350 0.57 -22.88 3.45
C GLY A 350 -0.88 -23.40 3.58
N GLY A 351 -1.43 -23.40 4.80
CA GLY A 351 -2.79 -23.87 5.09
C GLY A 351 -3.75 -22.75 5.53
N LEU A 352 -4.67 -23.09 6.45
CA LEU A 352 -5.64 -22.16 7.03
C LEU A 352 -5.26 -21.81 8.47
N ILE A 353 -5.21 -20.52 8.80
CA ILE A 353 -5.20 -20.02 10.18
C ILE A 353 -6.41 -19.10 10.36
N GLN A 354 -7.37 -19.51 11.18
CA GLN A 354 -8.63 -18.81 11.41
C GLN A 354 -8.86 -18.52 12.89
N ALA A 355 -9.26 -17.29 13.19
CA ALA A 355 -9.75 -16.89 14.52
C ALA A 355 -11.14 -16.28 14.38
N GLN A 356 -12.08 -16.63 15.26
CA GLN A 356 -13.35 -15.91 15.34
C GLN A 356 -13.18 -14.53 16.00
N GLY A 357 -12.24 -14.41 16.94
CA GLY A 357 -11.83 -13.16 17.57
C GLY A 357 -10.63 -12.51 16.89
N THR A 358 -9.88 -11.71 17.67
CA THR A 358 -8.67 -11.01 17.21
C THR A 358 -7.55 -11.99 16.88
N GLN A 359 -6.85 -11.75 15.76
CA GLN A 359 -5.64 -12.48 15.40
C GLN A 359 -4.41 -11.56 15.49
N THR A 360 -3.40 -11.96 16.25
CA THR A 360 -2.13 -11.23 16.40
C THR A 360 -0.97 -12.12 15.98
N LEU A 361 -0.22 -11.68 14.97
CA LEU A 361 0.92 -12.41 14.41
C LEU A 361 2.19 -11.58 14.57
N LYS A 362 3.22 -12.16 15.18
CA LYS A 362 4.53 -11.53 15.34
C LYS A 362 5.62 -12.46 14.80
N ALA A 363 6.33 -12.02 13.77
CA ALA A 363 7.42 -12.80 13.18
C ALA A 363 8.59 -11.91 12.76
N THR A 364 9.79 -12.45 12.59
CA THR A 364 10.83 -11.74 11.81
C THR A 364 10.46 -11.80 10.32
N ALA A 365 10.12 -12.99 9.83
CA ALA A 365 9.64 -13.22 8.47
C ALA A 365 8.28 -13.93 8.49
N LEU A 366 7.30 -13.39 7.76
CA LEU A 366 6.00 -14.01 7.53
C LEU A 366 5.86 -14.37 6.05
N ASN A 367 5.73 -15.66 5.75
CA ASN A 367 5.46 -16.18 4.40
C ASN A 367 4.05 -16.78 4.38
N ASN A 368 3.15 -16.22 3.59
CA ASN A 368 1.79 -16.71 3.45
C ASN A 368 1.50 -17.08 2.00
N SER A 369 1.29 -18.36 1.73
CA SER A 369 0.70 -18.87 0.48
C SER A 369 -0.70 -19.45 0.68
N GLY A 370 -1.13 -19.60 1.94
CA GLY A 370 -2.46 -20.05 2.32
C GLY A 370 -3.40 -18.90 2.71
N THR A 371 -4.21 -19.14 3.74
CA THR A 371 -5.22 -18.20 4.24
C THR A 371 -5.00 -17.86 5.72
N LEU A 372 -4.91 -16.58 6.03
CA LEU A 372 -4.94 -16.02 7.38
C LEU A 372 -6.24 -15.21 7.54
N GLN A 373 -7.18 -15.65 8.37
CA GLN A 373 -8.47 -14.98 8.54
C GLN A 373 -8.81 -14.70 9.99
N SER A 374 -9.40 -13.52 10.24
CA SER A 374 -9.92 -13.12 11.54
C SER A 374 -11.36 -12.61 11.43
N GLY A 375 -12.25 -13.10 12.29
CA GLY A 375 -13.59 -12.55 12.50
C GLY A 375 -13.58 -11.23 13.29
N GLY A 376 -12.51 -10.98 14.06
CA GLY A 376 -12.21 -9.70 14.68
C GLY A 376 -11.16 -8.91 13.92
N ALA A 377 -10.41 -8.06 14.64
CA ALA A 377 -9.27 -7.34 14.09
C ALA A 377 -8.07 -8.27 13.88
N GLN A 378 -7.28 -8.00 12.85
CA GLN A 378 -6.03 -8.72 12.57
C GLN A 378 -4.84 -7.75 12.68
N ASN A 379 -3.85 -8.09 13.50
CA ASN A 379 -2.64 -7.29 13.70
C ASN A 379 -1.41 -8.13 13.35
N ILE A 380 -0.62 -7.66 12.40
CA ILE A 380 0.61 -8.32 11.96
C ILE A 380 1.78 -7.39 12.21
N THR A 381 2.83 -7.90 12.85
CA THR A 381 4.10 -7.20 13.01
C THR A 381 5.23 -8.10 12.51
N ALA A 382 5.98 -7.63 11.51
CA ALA A 382 7.13 -8.34 11.00
C ALA A 382 8.29 -7.45 10.56
N THR A 383 9.45 -8.06 10.26
CA THR A 383 10.53 -7.39 9.53
C THR A 383 10.38 -7.60 8.03
N ALA A 384 9.92 -8.78 7.60
CA ALA A 384 9.60 -9.09 6.22
C ALA A 384 8.25 -9.82 6.12
N LEU A 385 7.46 -9.46 5.11
CA LEU A 385 6.20 -10.12 4.78
C LEU A 385 6.21 -10.47 3.29
N ASN A 386 6.01 -11.75 2.96
CA ASN A 386 5.73 -12.22 1.62
C ASN A 386 4.33 -12.86 1.62
N ASN A 387 3.39 -12.22 0.92
CA ASN A 387 2.03 -12.71 0.79
C ASN A 387 1.72 -13.06 -0.68
N GLN A 388 1.42 -14.34 -0.90
CA GLN A 388 0.96 -14.94 -2.15
C GLN A 388 -0.41 -15.60 -2.01
N GLY A 389 -1.05 -15.46 -0.84
CA GLY A 389 -2.39 -15.96 -0.55
C GLY A 389 -3.26 -14.87 0.05
N LEU A 390 -4.19 -15.25 0.92
CA LEU A 390 -5.13 -14.31 1.55
C LEU A 390 -4.74 -13.97 2.99
N ILE A 391 -4.73 -12.68 3.30
CA ILE A 391 -4.73 -12.15 4.67
C ILE A 391 -5.98 -11.28 4.81
N GLY A 392 -6.92 -11.70 5.65
CA GLY A 392 -8.25 -11.09 5.74
C GLY A 392 -8.73 -10.86 7.17
N SER A 393 -9.34 -9.71 7.41
CA SER A 393 -10.07 -9.40 8.64
C SER A 393 -11.50 -8.96 8.30
N GLN A 394 -12.48 -9.39 9.10
CA GLN A 394 -13.86 -8.87 9.02
C GLN A 394 -13.98 -7.46 9.65
N GLN A 395 -12.95 -6.97 10.32
CA GLN A 395 -12.84 -5.63 10.90
C GLN A 395 -11.58 -4.94 10.33
N ARG A 396 -10.80 -4.28 11.18
CA ARG A 396 -9.52 -3.65 10.84
C ARG A 396 -8.43 -4.71 10.60
N LEU A 397 -7.71 -4.57 9.49
CA LEU A 397 -6.42 -5.24 9.25
C LEU A 397 -5.29 -4.21 9.38
N GLY A 398 -4.44 -4.39 10.40
CA GLY A 398 -3.22 -3.62 10.60
C GLY A 398 -1.97 -4.46 10.33
N VAL A 399 -1.11 -4.02 9.42
CA VAL A 399 0.13 -4.73 9.04
C VAL A 399 1.30 -3.76 9.12
N GLN A 400 2.21 -4.01 10.06
CA GLN A 400 3.43 -3.23 10.25
C GLN A 400 4.65 -4.09 9.88
N VAL A 401 5.39 -3.68 8.85
CA VAL A 401 6.55 -4.42 8.34
C VAL A 401 7.78 -3.51 8.25
N ALA A 402 8.76 -3.72 9.14
CA ALA A 402 9.90 -2.80 9.26
C ALA A 402 10.81 -2.75 8.01
N GLY A 403 10.98 -3.90 7.33
CA GLY A 403 11.80 -4.05 6.13
C GLY A 403 10.96 -3.98 4.86
N GLN A 404 10.65 -5.14 4.26
CA GLN A 404 9.91 -5.21 3.00
C GLN A 404 8.59 -5.98 3.16
N MET A 405 7.50 -5.36 2.72
CA MET A 405 6.21 -5.99 2.50
C MET A 405 6.01 -6.26 1.02
N THR A 406 5.80 -7.53 0.66
CA THR A 406 5.44 -7.94 -0.70
C THR A 406 4.06 -8.59 -0.68
N VAL A 407 3.13 -8.02 -1.43
CA VAL A 407 1.87 -8.64 -1.83
C VAL A 407 2.02 -8.97 -3.30
N GLY A 408 2.38 -10.21 -3.61
CA GLY A 408 2.59 -10.63 -5.00
C GLY A 408 1.28 -10.73 -5.77
N GLU A 409 1.34 -11.09 -7.05
CA GLU A 409 0.20 -11.12 -7.98
C GLU A 409 -1.01 -11.91 -7.47
N GLN A 410 -0.76 -13.04 -6.77
CA GLN A 410 -1.81 -13.88 -6.18
C GLN A 410 -2.17 -13.49 -4.73
N GLY A 411 -1.43 -12.54 -4.17
CA GLY A 411 -1.61 -12.04 -2.82
C GLY A 411 -2.81 -11.10 -2.70
N SER A 412 -3.57 -11.26 -1.62
CA SER A 412 -4.66 -10.36 -1.25
C SER A 412 -4.58 -9.96 0.22
N LEU A 413 -4.74 -8.66 0.49
CA LEU A 413 -5.00 -8.11 1.81
C LEU A 413 -6.42 -7.53 1.84
N PHE A 414 -7.27 -8.03 2.74
CA PHE A 414 -8.67 -7.61 2.85
C PHE A 414 -9.02 -7.16 4.28
N ALA A 415 -9.64 -5.98 4.38
CA ALA A 415 -10.22 -5.48 5.63
C ALA A 415 -11.72 -5.18 5.45
N GLY A 416 -12.56 -5.77 6.30
CA GLY A 416 -13.99 -5.47 6.39
C GLY A 416 -14.30 -4.09 6.95
N ASP A 417 -13.30 -3.40 7.49
CA ASP A 417 -13.33 -1.99 7.87
C ASP A 417 -12.15 -1.22 7.23
N ARG A 418 -11.14 -0.80 7.99
CA ARG A 418 -9.96 -0.10 7.47
C ARG A 418 -8.77 -1.05 7.25
N LEU A 419 -8.11 -0.92 6.11
CA LEU A 419 -6.78 -1.50 5.86
C LEU A 419 -5.70 -0.47 6.24
N SER A 420 -4.79 -0.84 7.14
CA SER A 420 -3.68 0.03 7.58
C SER A 420 -2.35 -0.68 7.39
N LEU A 421 -1.54 -0.16 6.47
CA LEU A 421 -0.25 -0.73 6.09
C LEU A 421 0.85 0.25 6.45
N GLY A 422 1.90 -0.23 7.10
CA GLY A 422 2.96 0.62 7.62
C GLY A 422 4.35 0.00 7.56
N GLY A 423 5.38 0.82 7.40
CA GLY A 423 6.77 0.45 7.65
C GLY A 423 7.75 0.80 6.53
N GLY A 424 8.60 -0.15 6.14
CA GLY A 424 9.68 0.05 5.18
C GLY A 424 9.18 0.07 3.72
N GLN A 425 9.79 -0.73 2.86
CA GLN A 425 9.42 -0.80 1.44
C GLN A 425 8.14 -1.63 1.24
N MET A 426 7.25 -1.15 0.38
CA MET A 426 6.06 -1.87 -0.02
C MET A 426 6.08 -2.17 -1.53
N ILE A 427 5.92 -3.45 -1.88
CA ILE A 427 5.73 -3.94 -3.24
C ILE A 427 4.34 -4.57 -3.29
N ALA A 428 3.43 -3.97 -4.06
CA ALA A 428 2.10 -4.49 -4.28
C ALA A 428 1.92 -4.81 -5.76
N ASP A 429 1.74 -6.07 -6.10
CA ASP A 429 1.31 -6.50 -7.44
C ASP A 429 0.01 -7.32 -7.36
N GLY A 430 -0.50 -7.57 -6.15
CA GLY A 430 -1.81 -8.19 -5.91
C GLY A 430 -2.89 -7.21 -5.50
N THR A 431 -3.87 -7.70 -4.74
CA THR A 431 -5.05 -6.92 -4.33
C THR A 431 -4.94 -6.38 -2.91
N LEU A 432 -5.23 -5.09 -2.73
CA LEU A 432 -5.38 -4.44 -1.43
C LEU A 432 -6.79 -3.84 -1.34
N THR A 433 -7.58 -4.27 -0.35
CA THR A 433 -8.95 -3.77 -0.19
C THR A 433 -9.22 -3.41 1.27
N GLY A 434 -9.63 -2.17 1.50
CA GLY A 434 -10.22 -1.73 2.77
C GLY A 434 -11.64 -1.25 2.54
N LYS A 435 -12.64 -1.86 3.16
CA LYS A 435 -14.05 -1.51 2.90
C LYS A 435 -14.34 -0.04 3.17
N ASN A 436 -13.95 0.49 4.33
CA ASN A 436 -14.25 1.86 4.76
C ASN A 436 -13.04 2.79 4.68
N GLY A 437 -11.93 2.33 4.08
CA GLY A 437 -10.74 3.13 3.90
C GLY A 437 -9.45 2.33 3.89
N LEU A 438 -8.41 2.95 3.34
CA LEU A 438 -7.07 2.40 3.25
C LEU A 438 -6.06 3.50 3.57
N THR A 439 -5.18 3.27 4.55
CA THR A 439 -3.92 4.05 4.62
C THR A 439 -2.72 3.16 4.43
N LEU A 440 -1.77 3.70 3.70
CA LEU A 440 -0.46 3.12 3.49
C LEU A 440 0.58 4.18 3.82
N ASN A 441 1.43 3.88 4.80
CA ASN A 441 2.54 4.73 5.20
C ASN A 441 3.85 3.93 5.13
N SER A 442 4.61 4.13 4.06
CA SER A 442 5.81 3.34 3.76
C SER A 442 6.99 4.24 3.42
N THR A 443 8.22 3.71 3.40
CA THR A 443 9.36 4.46 2.86
C THR A 443 9.28 4.58 1.34
N SER A 444 8.78 3.53 0.69
CA SER A 444 8.50 3.50 -0.74
C SER A 444 7.29 2.61 -1.03
N LEU A 445 6.57 2.93 -2.10
CA LEU A 445 5.48 2.13 -2.64
C LEU A 445 5.76 1.86 -4.11
N ASN A 446 5.88 0.60 -4.48
CA ASN A 446 5.86 0.13 -5.86
C ASN A 446 4.60 -0.70 -6.07
N ALA A 447 3.58 -0.07 -6.66
CA ALA A 447 2.37 -0.72 -7.11
C ALA A 447 2.56 -1.15 -8.58
N GLY A 448 2.75 -2.45 -8.79
CA GLY A 448 3.01 -3.05 -10.09
C GLY A 448 1.78 -3.07 -11.00
N GLN A 449 1.95 -3.62 -12.20
CA GLN A 449 0.95 -3.56 -13.27
C GLN A 449 -0.33 -4.34 -12.95
N HIS A 450 -0.25 -5.36 -12.10
CA HIS A 450 -1.40 -6.19 -11.71
C HIS A 450 -2.04 -5.70 -10.40
N SER A 451 -1.47 -4.66 -9.79
CA SER A 451 -1.96 -4.16 -8.51
C SER A 451 -3.37 -3.60 -8.62
N LEU A 452 -4.20 -3.96 -7.64
CA LEU A 452 -5.55 -3.45 -7.48
C LEU A 452 -5.71 -2.92 -6.05
N ILE A 453 -5.71 -1.60 -5.89
CA ILE A 453 -5.85 -0.92 -4.60
C ILE A 453 -7.24 -0.29 -4.54
N THR A 454 -8.11 -0.78 -3.66
CA THR A 454 -9.55 -0.43 -3.68
C THR A 454 -10.11 -0.11 -2.31
N SER A 455 -11.10 0.77 -2.27
CA SER A 455 -11.83 1.11 -1.05
C SER A 455 -13.20 1.73 -1.34
N LEU A 456 -14.19 1.52 -0.45
CA LEU A 456 -15.45 2.30 -0.49
C LEU A 456 -15.40 3.55 0.42
N GLY A 457 -14.28 3.75 1.11
CA GLY A 457 -13.94 5.00 1.79
C GLY A 457 -12.60 5.54 1.32
N ASP A 458 -12.01 6.49 2.02
CA ASP A 458 -10.84 7.21 1.50
C ASP A 458 -9.58 6.32 1.38
N ILE A 459 -8.79 6.58 0.33
CA ILE A 459 -7.46 6.01 0.13
C ILE A 459 -6.43 7.10 0.41
N GLN A 460 -5.49 6.82 1.31
CA GLN A 460 -4.38 7.72 1.63
C GLN A 460 -3.05 6.96 1.47
N LEU A 461 -2.23 7.38 0.51
CA LEU A 461 -0.93 6.79 0.23
C LEU A 461 0.16 7.80 0.57
N THR A 462 1.00 7.48 1.55
CA THR A 462 2.14 8.29 1.95
C THR A 462 3.42 7.47 1.83
N ALA A 463 4.35 7.90 0.98
CA ALA A 463 5.65 7.28 0.84
C ALA A 463 6.66 8.23 0.22
N GLY A 464 7.96 8.11 0.55
CA GLY A 464 8.98 8.95 -0.09
C GLY A 464 8.99 8.79 -1.61
N GLN A 465 8.96 7.56 -2.09
CA GLN A 465 8.88 7.23 -3.52
C GLN A 465 7.58 6.47 -3.80
N GLN A 466 6.76 6.95 -4.72
CA GLN A 466 5.56 6.26 -5.20
C GLN A 466 5.68 5.95 -6.68
N VAL A 467 5.63 4.67 -7.03
CA VAL A 467 5.58 4.19 -8.42
C VAL A 467 4.28 3.41 -8.58
N LEU A 468 3.35 3.96 -9.34
CA LEU A 468 1.97 3.51 -9.45
C LEU A 468 1.67 3.09 -10.89
N ASN A 469 1.70 1.79 -11.16
CA ASN A 469 1.49 1.24 -12.50
C ASN A 469 0.16 0.46 -12.63
N GLY A 470 -0.49 0.09 -11.53
CA GLY A 470 -1.77 -0.61 -11.55
C GLY A 470 -2.98 0.31 -11.35
N GLN A 471 -4.06 -0.27 -10.82
CA GLN A 471 -5.32 0.44 -10.59
C GLN A 471 -5.47 0.83 -9.12
N ILE A 472 -5.85 2.09 -8.89
CA ILE A 472 -6.26 2.63 -7.60
C ILE A 472 -7.65 3.21 -7.78
N SER A 473 -8.63 2.75 -6.99
CA SER A 473 -10.02 3.20 -7.15
C SER A 473 -10.72 3.32 -5.81
N THR A 474 -11.41 4.44 -5.61
CA THR A 474 -12.19 4.68 -4.40
C THR A 474 -13.48 5.42 -4.67
N THR A 475 -14.52 5.12 -3.88
CA THR A 475 -15.75 5.92 -3.81
C THR A 475 -15.64 7.10 -2.82
N GLY A 476 -14.54 7.17 -2.08
CA GLY A 476 -14.16 8.26 -1.18
C GLY A 476 -13.19 9.22 -1.86
N ASN A 477 -12.35 9.88 -1.06
CA ASN A 477 -11.23 10.69 -1.56
C ASN A 477 -9.99 9.82 -1.80
N ALA A 478 -9.13 10.26 -2.72
CA ALA A 478 -7.80 9.68 -2.93
C ALA A 478 -6.72 10.75 -2.68
N ASP A 479 -5.86 10.52 -1.69
CA ASP A 479 -4.76 11.43 -1.33
C ASP A 479 -3.41 10.73 -1.52
N LEU A 480 -2.56 11.28 -2.38
CA LEU A 480 -1.21 10.77 -2.66
C LEU A 480 -0.16 11.78 -2.19
N ASN A 481 0.63 11.41 -1.18
CA ASN A 481 1.69 12.26 -0.64
C ASN A 481 3.05 11.59 -0.81
N ALA A 482 3.92 12.21 -1.59
CA ALA A 482 5.26 11.69 -1.86
C ALA A 482 6.35 12.77 -1.93
N THR A 483 7.60 12.33 -1.89
CA THR A 483 8.71 13.15 -2.39
C THR A 483 8.71 13.09 -3.90
N ASP A 484 8.70 11.88 -4.46
CA ASP A 484 8.57 11.63 -5.89
C ASP A 484 7.37 10.73 -6.19
N LEU A 485 6.56 11.15 -7.16
CA LEU A 485 5.41 10.41 -7.64
C LEU A 485 5.58 10.08 -9.14
N SER A 486 5.47 8.80 -9.48
CA SER A 486 5.43 8.33 -10.86
C SER A 486 4.17 7.51 -11.06
N VAL A 487 3.28 7.98 -11.94
CA VAL A 487 2.14 7.21 -12.42
C VAL A 487 2.48 6.74 -13.83
N GLY A 488 2.74 5.43 -13.97
CA GLY A 488 3.15 4.84 -15.23
C GLY A 488 2.03 4.83 -16.27
N ALA A 489 2.34 4.49 -17.52
CA ALA A 489 1.38 4.54 -18.63
C ALA A 489 0.14 3.64 -18.46
N SER A 490 0.27 2.55 -17.69
CA SER A 490 -0.84 1.67 -17.32
C SER A 490 -1.56 2.09 -16.03
N GLY A 491 -0.98 3.04 -15.29
CA GLY A 491 -1.50 3.50 -14.01
C GLY A 491 -2.83 4.21 -14.19
N SER A 492 -3.82 3.82 -13.40
CA SER A 492 -5.13 4.45 -13.37
C SER A 492 -5.53 4.73 -11.93
N ILE A 493 -5.79 5.99 -11.61
CA ILE A 493 -6.16 6.44 -10.28
C ILE A 493 -7.49 7.18 -10.39
N HIS A 494 -8.51 6.62 -9.75
CA HIS A 494 -9.88 7.11 -9.81
C HIS A 494 -10.43 7.38 -8.40
N SER A 495 -11.11 8.51 -8.26
CA SER A 495 -11.84 8.91 -7.05
C SER A 495 -13.25 9.37 -7.43
N ASP A 496 -14.30 8.83 -6.81
CA ASP A 496 -15.65 9.40 -6.98
C ASP A 496 -15.78 10.80 -6.35
N LYS A 497 -14.87 11.16 -5.42
CA LYS A 497 -14.79 12.47 -4.78
C LYS A 497 -13.49 13.17 -5.15
N ASP A 498 -12.76 13.73 -4.19
CA ASP A 498 -11.58 14.53 -4.48
C ASP A 498 -10.38 13.63 -4.74
N LEU A 499 -9.57 13.99 -5.72
CA LEU A 499 -8.25 13.41 -5.96
C LEU A 499 -7.20 14.48 -5.68
N SER A 500 -6.37 14.25 -4.67
CA SER A 500 -5.24 15.13 -4.36
C SER A 500 -3.92 14.40 -4.49
N PHE A 501 -2.91 15.06 -5.06
CA PHE A 501 -1.55 14.57 -4.96
C PHE A 501 -0.55 15.71 -4.75
N THR A 502 0.41 15.47 -3.87
CA THR A 502 1.54 16.37 -3.61
C THR A 502 2.83 15.59 -3.73
N ALA A 503 3.73 16.05 -4.59
CA ALA A 503 5.08 15.51 -4.74
C ALA A 503 6.11 16.60 -4.44
N ALA A 504 6.81 16.48 -3.32
CA ALA A 504 7.72 17.54 -2.85
C ALA A 504 8.80 17.91 -3.89
N ASP A 505 9.36 16.90 -4.57
CA ASP A 505 10.37 17.07 -5.61
C ASP A 505 9.73 17.04 -7.01
N GLY A 506 9.09 15.93 -7.39
CA GLY A 506 8.51 15.79 -8.72
C GLY A 506 7.39 14.75 -8.87
N ALA A 507 6.39 15.09 -9.67
CA ALA A 507 5.36 14.19 -10.15
C ALA A 507 5.46 13.99 -11.67
N VAL A 508 5.55 12.74 -12.13
CA VAL A 508 5.46 12.36 -13.54
C VAL A 508 4.21 11.51 -13.74
N VAL A 509 3.28 12.03 -14.54
CA VAL A 509 2.01 11.39 -14.85
C VAL A 509 2.00 10.97 -16.31
N SER A 510 2.13 9.66 -16.55
CA SER A 510 2.00 9.04 -17.88
C SER A 510 0.71 8.25 -18.06
N GLY A 511 0.05 7.90 -16.95
CA GLY A 511 -1.26 7.23 -16.91
C GLY A 511 -2.42 8.22 -16.72
N VAL A 512 -3.52 7.73 -16.17
CA VAL A 512 -4.77 8.47 -16.00
C VAL A 512 -5.08 8.72 -14.53
N LEU A 513 -5.32 9.99 -14.19
CA LEU A 513 -5.79 10.44 -12.88
C LEU A 513 -7.11 11.17 -13.07
N ASP A 514 -8.16 10.72 -12.40
CA ASP A 514 -9.46 11.37 -12.45
C ASP A 514 -10.21 11.39 -11.11
N GLY A 515 -10.95 12.49 -10.90
CA GLY A 515 -11.74 12.73 -9.70
C GLY A 515 -12.92 13.68 -9.93
N ASN A 516 -13.73 13.88 -8.89
CA ASN A 516 -14.70 14.98 -8.84
C ASN A 516 -13.99 16.34 -8.85
N THR A 517 -13.09 16.56 -7.90
CA THR A 517 -12.10 17.64 -8.00
C THR A 517 -10.71 17.05 -8.10
N LEU A 518 -9.77 17.80 -8.68
CA LEU A 518 -8.38 17.38 -8.76
C LEU A 518 -7.45 18.49 -8.29
N ALA A 519 -6.60 18.18 -7.31
CA ALA A 519 -5.59 19.09 -6.80
C ALA A 519 -4.19 18.46 -6.94
N ALA A 520 -3.27 19.15 -7.62
CA ALA A 520 -1.89 18.75 -7.79
C ALA A 520 -0.96 19.83 -7.23
N GLY A 521 0.08 19.46 -6.47
CA GLY A 521 1.04 20.43 -5.93
C GLY A 521 2.44 19.88 -5.71
N GLY A 522 3.37 20.78 -5.36
CA GLY A 522 4.75 20.44 -5.00
C GLY A 522 5.82 21.08 -5.87
N GLY A 523 6.92 20.37 -6.12
CA GLY A 523 8.06 20.86 -6.90
C GLY A 523 7.77 20.93 -8.40
N ALA A 524 8.02 19.84 -9.12
CA ALA A 524 7.70 19.71 -10.54
C ALA A 524 6.44 18.86 -10.78
N LEU A 525 5.63 19.24 -11.76
CA LEU A 525 4.54 18.45 -12.31
C LEU A 525 4.76 18.27 -13.81
N GLN A 526 4.93 17.03 -14.25
CA GLN A 526 4.98 16.66 -15.66
C GLN A 526 3.81 15.73 -15.99
N VAL A 527 2.89 16.21 -16.83
CA VAL A 527 1.90 15.36 -17.50
C VAL A 527 2.48 15.02 -18.87
N THR A 528 2.92 13.78 -19.06
CA THR A 528 3.57 13.36 -20.31
C THR A 528 2.56 13.30 -21.46
N GLY A 529 3.02 13.15 -22.70
CA GLY A 529 2.13 13.11 -23.87
C GLY A 529 1.05 12.02 -23.85
N THR A 530 1.22 10.96 -23.04
CA THR A 530 0.19 9.92 -22.82
C THR A 530 -0.61 10.14 -21.53
N GLY A 531 -0.13 11.01 -20.64
CA GLY A 531 -0.75 11.29 -19.36
C GLY A 531 -2.05 12.07 -19.49
N SER A 532 -2.96 11.82 -18.55
CA SER A 532 -4.22 12.54 -18.44
C SER A 532 -4.53 12.90 -17.00
N LEU A 533 -4.81 14.19 -16.76
CA LEU A 533 -5.48 14.70 -15.56
C LEU A 533 -6.91 15.10 -15.94
N ALA A 534 -7.90 14.58 -15.22
CA ALA A 534 -9.30 14.93 -15.45
C ALA A 534 -10.03 15.21 -14.15
N SER A 535 -10.91 16.21 -14.16
CA SER A 535 -11.90 16.40 -13.11
C SER A 535 -13.30 16.57 -13.71
N THR A 536 -14.34 16.15 -13.00
CA THR A 536 -15.74 16.45 -13.37
C THR A 536 -16.17 17.84 -12.86
N GLY A 537 -15.53 18.33 -11.81
CA GLY A 537 -15.63 19.69 -11.25
C GLY A 537 -14.33 20.47 -11.42
N ASP A 538 -13.94 21.24 -10.41
CA ASP A 538 -12.78 22.14 -10.48
C ASP A 538 -11.44 21.40 -10.42
N MET A 539 -10.41 22.02 -11.00
CA MET A 539 -9.02 21.54 -10.97
C MET A 539 -8.07 22.65 -10.52
N GLN A 540 -7.13 22.30 -9.64
CA GLN A 540 -6.08 23.20 -9.15
C GLN A 540 -4.70 22.56 -9.35
N LEU A 541 -3.83 23.23 -10.10
CA LEU A 541 -2.45 22.82 -10.33
C LEU A 541 -1.50 23.87 -9.74
N SER A 542 -0.84 23.54 -8.63
CA SER A 542 0.01 24.44 -7.83
C SER A 542 1.42 23.86 -7.60
N ALA A 543 2.13 23.56 -8.69
CA ALA A 543 3.53 23.15 -8.66
C ALA A 543 4.46 24.26 -9.18
N GLN A 544 5.69 24.36 -8.67
CA GLN A 544 6.68 25.38 -9.08
C GLN A 544 6.97 25.32 -10.59
N GLN A 545 7.15 24.10 -11.11
CA GLN A 545 7.42 23.85 -12.53
C GLN A 545 6.31 22.97 -13.09
N GLN A 546 5.64 23.41 -14.15
CA GLN A 546 4.58 22.63 -14.80
C GLN A 546 4.90 22.38 -16.27
N GLN A 547 4.86 21.12 -16.68
CA GLN A 547 5.02 20.66 -18.06
C GLN A 547 3.77 19.84 -18.45
N LEU A 548 2.88 20.43 -19.23
CA LEU A 548 1.56 19.88 -19.55
C LEU A 548 1.52 19.36 -21.01
N ASP A 549 2.31 18.32 -21.29
CA ASP A 549 2.44 17.74 -22.63
C ASP A 549 1.29 16.80 -22.99
N GLY A 550 0.57 16.29 -21.99
CA GLY A 550 -0.60 15.42 -22.14
C GLY A 550 -1.94 16.15 -22.14
N THR A 551 -2.96 15.48 -21.59
CA THR A 551 -4.31 16.04 -21.45
C THR A 551 -4.56 16.51 -20.03
N THR A 552 -5.04 17.73 -19.86
CA THR A 552 -5.49 18.31 -18.60
C THR A 552 -6.88 18.91 -18.83
N ARG A 553 -7.91 18.33 -18.21
CA ARG A 553 -9.31 18.74 -18.45
C ARG A 553 -10.08 18.93 -17.15
N ALA A 554 -10.50 20.17 -16.90
CA ALA A 554 -11.42 20.50 -15.82
C ALA A 554 -12.87 20.50 -16.30
N GLY A 555 -13.77 19.86 -15.57
CA GLY A 555 -15.20 19.94 -15.79
C GLY A 555 -15.84 21.24 -15.27
N GLY A 556 -15.18 21.90 -14.33
CA GLY A 556 -15.49 23.24 -13.83
C GLY A 556 -14.43 24.25 -14.25
N ASN A 557 -13.85 24.96 -13.28
CA ASN A 557 -12.76 25.91 -13.46
C ASN A 557 -11.39 25.21 -13.39
N LEU A 558 -10.40 25.78 -14.07
CA LEU A 558 -9.00 25.38 -13.96
C LEU A 558 -8.17 26.55 -13.38
N SER A 559 -7.54 26.32 -12.23
CA SER A 559 -6.55 27.24 -11.65
C SER A 559 -5.15 26.66 -11.80
N VAL A 560 -4.25 27.41 -12.42
CA VAL A 560 -2.84 27.08 -12.60
C VAL A 560 -1.98 28.12 -11.89
N THR A 561 -1.12 27.68 -10.98
CA THR A 561 -0.13 28.52 -10.29
C THR A 561 1.24 27.87 -10.40
N ALA A 562 2.19 28.56 -11.02
CA ALA A 562 3.54 28.04 -11.24
C ALA A 562 4.58 29.18 -11.29
N ASP A 563 5.85 28.86 -11.10
CA ASP A 563 6.94 29.76 -11.49
C ASP A 563 7.17 29.66 -12.99
N ARG A 564 7.15 28.44 -13.53
CA ARG A 564 7.20 28.20 -14.97
C ARG A 564 6.12 27.26 -15.45
N LEU A 565 5.48 27.63 -16.56
CA LEU A 565 4.44 26.86 -17.23
C LEU A 565 4.86 26.58 -18.67
N ASN A 566 4.96 25.30 -19.02
CA ASN A 566 5.35 24.85 -20.35
C ASN A 566 4.38 23.80 -20.87
N ALA A 567 4.30 23.68 -22.19
CA ALA A 567 3.64 22.56 -22.87
C ALA A 567 4.26 22.37 -24.26
N ALA A 568 4.50 21.11 -24.63
CA ALA A 568 4.91 20.73 -25.97
C ALA A 568 3.73 20.71 -26.96
N GLN A 569 4.05 20.54 -28.24
CA GLN A 569 3.03 20.31 -29.27
C GLN A 569 2.22 19.05 -28.94
N GLY A 570 0.90 19.13 -29.08
CA GLY A 570 -0.03 18.05 -28.74
C GLY A 570 -0.60 18.13 -27.33
N GLY A 571 0.02 18.90 -26.43
CA GLY A 571 -0.52 19.18 -25.09
C GLY A 571 -1.87 19.89 -25.15
N LYS A 572 -2.85 19.42 -24.37
CA LYS A 572 -4.23 19.92 -24.34
C LYS A 572 -4.62 20.25 -22.92
N THR A 573 -4.81 21.52 -22.64
CA THR A 573 -5.26 22.03 -21.35
C THR A 573 -6.58 22.77 -21.53
N SER A 574 -7.62 22.39 -20.78
CA SER A 574 -8.95 22.99 -20.96
C SER A 574 -9.80 22.97 -19.70
N ALA A 575 -10.75 23.90 -19.65
CA ALA A 575 -11.82 23.95 -18.65
C ALA A 575 -13.17 24.20 -19.33
N GLN A 576 -14.26 23.63 -18.81
CA GLN A 576 -15.60 23.96 -19.33
C GLN A 576 -16.05 25.36 -18.92
N ASN A 577 -15.53 25.88 -17.79
CA ASN A 577 -15.79 27.25 -17.34
C ASN A 577 -14.54 28.13 -17.58
N ASP A 578 -14.04 28.76 -16.53
CA ASP A 578 -12.97 29.74 -16.62
C ASP A 578 -11.59 29.06 -16.39
N VAL A 579 -10.56 29.61 -17.02
CA VAL A 579 -9.16 29.26 -16.74
C VAL A 579 -8.47 30.47 -16.13
N GLN A 580 -7.89 30.29 -14.94
CA GLN A 580 -7.01 31.25 -14.31
C GLN A 580 -5.59 30.69 -14.25
N ALA A 581 -4.65 31.35 -14.92
CA ALA A 581 -3.25 30.97 -14.91
C ALA A 581 -2.39 32.11 -14.36
N THR A 582 -1.60 31.83 -13.32
CA THR A 582 -0.65 32.76 -12.72
C THR A 582 0.75 32.14 -12.78
N VAL A 583 1.63 32.75 -13.57
CA VAL A 583 2.97 32.26 -13.87
C VAL A 583 4.01 33.29 -13.42
N ALA A 584 4.67 33.07 -12.29
CA ALA A 584 5.49 34.10 -11.66
C ALA A 584 6.70 34.53 -12.50
N SER A 585 7.40 33.57 -13.13
CA SER A 585 8.59 33.86 -13.93
C SER A 585 8.27 33.91 -15.42
N GLY A 586 7.84 32.77 -16.01
CA GLY A 586 7.69 32.70 -17.45
C GLY A 586 7.48 31.31 -18.01
N GLY A 587 7.44 31.16 -19.34
CA GLY A 587 7.11 29.85 -19.91
C GLY A 587 7.12 29.79 -21.43
N GLN A 588 7.02 28.56 -21.94
CA GLN A 588 6.92 28.25 -23.36
C GLN A 588 5.70 27.38 -23.63
N TRP A 589 4.75 27.92 -24.37
CA TRP A 589 3.50 27.24 -24.70
C TRP A 589 3.45 26.86 -26.18
N SER A 590 3.56 25.57 -26.48
CA SER A 590 3.37 25.02 -27.83
C SER A 590 2.10 24.15 -27.93
N GLY A 591 1.37 23.97 -26.82
CA GLY A 591 0.12 23.22 -26.75
C GLY A 591 -1.12 24.08 -26.99
N SER A 592 -2.27 23.60 -26.54
CA SER A 592 -3.55 24.33 -26.57
C SER A 592 -4.08 24.54 -25.16
N LEU A 593 -4.36 25.79 -24.79
CA LEU A 593 -5.03 26.19 -23.56
C LEU A 593 -6.35 26.85 -23.93
N ILE A 594 -7.48 26.23 -23.57
CA ILE A 594 -8.81 26.70 -23.95
C ILE A 594 -9.71 26.84 -22.71
N ALA A 595 -10.22 28.04 -22.48
CA ALA A 595 -11.29 28.29 -21.53
C ALA A 595 -12.67 28.23 -22.20
N GLY A 596 -13.59 27.44 -21.64
CA GLY A 596 -14.97 27.36 -22.09
C GLY A 596 -15.76 28.65 -21.87
N ARG A 597 -15.24 29.57 -21.06
CA ARG A 597 -15.74 30.94 -20.87
C ARG A 597 -14.59 31.94 -20.90
N ASP A 598 -14.00 32.29 -19.75
CA ASP A 598 -12.97 33.33 -19.67
C ASP A 598 -11.57 32.76 -19.43
N LEU A 599 -10.57 33.37 -20.08
CA LEU A 599 -9.15 33.10 -19.84
C LEU A 599 -8.51 34.31 -19.16
N ASN A 600 -8.13 34.16 -17.89
CA ASN A 600 -7.35 35.14 -17.15
C ASN A 600 -5.92 34.62 -16.99
N PHE A 601 -4.98 35.25 -17.69
CA PHE A 601 -3.59 34.78 -17.79
C PHE A 601 -2.63 35.86 -17.31
N THR A 602 -1.93 35.61 -16.21
CA THR A 602 -0.91 36.50 -15.65
C THR A 602 0.45 35.83 -15.76
N ALA A 603 1.44 36.49 -16.36
CA ALA A 603 2.79 35.95 -16.50
C ALA A 603 3.90 37.01 -16.38
N GLY A 604 5.14 36.60 -16.12
CA GLY A 604 6.32 37.43 -16.36
C GLY A 604 6.67 37.47 -17.86
N ASP A 605 7.70 36.72 -18.26
CA ASP A 605 8.13 36.57 -19.65
C ASP A 605 7.59 35.28 -20.26
N PHE A 606 6.69 35.39 -21.24
CA PHE A 606 5.99 34.23 -21.80
C PHE A 606 6.08 34.18 -23.33
N SER A 607 6.27 32.98 -23.88
CA SER A 607 6.27 32.72 -25.32
C SER A 607 5.17 31.73 -25.68
N ASN A 608 4.22 32.19 -26.49
CA ASN A 608 3.16 31.37 -27.06
C ASN A 608 3.48 31.04 -28.53
N ALA A 609 3.77 29.78 -28.82
CA ALA A 609 3.82 29.21 -30.17
C ALA A 609 2.59 28.34 -30.50
N GLY A 610 1.74 28.08 -29.50
CA GLY A 610 0.54 27.24 -29.59
C GLY A 610 -0.75 28.05 -29.62
N THR A 611 -1.76 27.63 -28.87
CA THR A 611 -3.06 28.30 -28.75
C THR A 611 -3.35 28.70 -27.31
N LEU A 612 -3.71 29.96 -27.10
CA LEU A 612 -4.34 30.48 -25.89
C LEU A 612 -5.71 31.07 -26.30
N ALA A 613 -6.80 30.42 -25.89
CA ALA A 613 -8.14 30.78 -26.37
C ALA A 613 -9.20 30.83 -25.26
N ALA A 614 -10.21 31.69 -25.45
CA ALA A 614 -11.39 31.81 -24.60
C ALA A 614 -12.67 31.93 -25.41
N ASN A 615 -13.71 31.21 -25.02
CA ASN A 615 -15.02 31.27 -25.69
C ASN A 615 -15.87 32.49 -25.29
N ARG A 616 -15.43 33.30 -24.32
CA ARG A 616 -16.09 34.55 -23.93
C ARG A 616 -15.12 35.73 -23.85
N ASN A 617 -14.30 35.85 -22.81
CA ASN A 617 -13.35 36.98 -22.70
C ASN A 617 -11.93 36.51 -22.42
N GLY A 618 -10.93 37.22 -22.94
CA GLY A 618 -9.52 36.99 -22.63
C GLY A 618 -8.92 38.20 -21.93
N GLN A 619 -8.26 37.98 -20.78
CA GLN A 619 -7.49 39.00 -20.07
C GLN A 619 -6.07 38.50 -19.86
N PHE A 620 -5.10 39.24 -20.39
CA PHE A 620 -3.68 38.88 -20.35
C PHE A 620 -2.90 40.00 -19.65
N SER A 621 -2.22 39.66 -18.55
CA SER A 621 -1.32 40.54 -17.82
C SER A 621 0.10 39.99 -17.91
N PHE A 622 1.06 40.74 -18.46
CA PHE A 622 2.41 40.21 -18.68
C PHE A 622 3.56 41.22 -18.53
N GLY A 623 4.76 40.74 -18.21
CA GLY A 623 5.99 41.51 -18.39
C GLY A 623 6.33 41.61 -19.88
N THR A 624 6.64 40.47 -20.49
CA THR A 624 6.86 40.32 -21.93
C THR A 624 6.03 39.17 -22.45
N LEU A 625 5.31 39.36 -23.56
CA LEU A 625 4.59 38.29 -24.24
C LEU A 625 4.98 38.24 -25.72
N GLY A 626 5.63 37.15 -26.11
CA GLY A 626 5.85 36.78 -27.51
C GLY A 626 4.73 35.87 -27.99
N ASN A 627 4.00 36.27 -29.02
CA ASN A 627 2.95 35.47 -29.65
C ASN A 627 3.34 35.11 -31.08
N GLY A 628 3.85 33.89 -31.27
CA GLY A 628 4.03 33.26 -32.58
C GLY A 628 2.91 32.31 -32.99
N GLY A 629 1.99 31.99 -32.06
CA GLY A 629 0.83 31.14 -32.29
C GLY A 629 -0.49 31.92 -32.40
N LEU A 630 -1.54 31.36 -31.81
CA LEU A 630 -2.88 31.94 -31.72
C LEU A 630 -3.17 32.45 -30.31
N LEU A 631 -3.57 33.71 -30.22
CA LEU A 631 -4.18 34.33 -29.06
C LEU A 631 -5.60 34.75 -29.44
N GLN A 632 -6.64 34.14 -28.86
CA GLN A 632 -8.02 34.36 -29.30
C GLN A 632 -9.02 34.54 -28.15
N SER A 633 -9.96 35.46 -28.33
CA SER A 633 -11.22 35.44 -27.58
C SER A 633 -12.42 35.58 -28.53
N LEU A 634 -13.54 34.89 -28.26
CA LEU A 634 -14.76 35.09 -29.05
C LEU A 634 -15.54 36.37 -28.67
N GLY A 635 -15.27 36.94 -27.51
CA GLY A 635 -15.75 38.26 -27.08
C GLY A 635 -14.58 39.22 -26.95
N THR A 636 -14.49 39.92 -25.81
CA THR A 636 -13.46 40.96 -25.63
C THR A 636 -12.10 40.37 -25.30
N GLN A 637 -11.04 41.04 -25.76
CA GLN A 637 -9.67 40.65 -25.46
C GLN A 637 -8.85 41.85 -24.96
N GLN A 638 -8.32 41.74 -23.76
CA GLN A 638 -7.53 42.78 -23.10
C GLN A 638 -6.10 42.30 -22.85
N LEU A 639 -5.13 43.09 -23.29
CA LEU A 639 -3.71 42.85 -23.08
C LEU A 639 -3.11 44.03 -22.30
N ASN A 640 -2.59 43.75 -21.12
CA ASN A 640 -1.92 44.71 -20.26
C ASN A 640 -0.49 44.23 -19.98
N GLY A 641 0.52 45.06 -20.23
CA GLY A 641 1.89 44.61 -19.96
C GLY A 641 3.01 45.53 -20.43
N GLY A 642 4.24 45.01 -20.37
CA GLY A 642 5.42 45.69 -20.86
C GLY A 642 5.50 45.65 -22.38
N THR A 643 6.04 44.56 -22.92
CA THR A 643 6.29 44.40 -24.36
C THR A 643 5.44 43.27 -24.93
N PHE A 644 4.67 43.56 -25.97
CA PHE A 644 3.98 42.54 -26.77
C PHE A 644 4.61 42.43 -28.15
N THR A 645 5.12 41.25 -28.51
CA THR A 645 5.65 40.95 -29.84
C THR A 645 4.75 39.91 -30.50
N ASN A 646 4.06 40.29 -31.57
CA ASN A 646 3.14 39.42 -32.29
C ASN A 646 3.72 39.05 -33.66
N THR A 647 4.14 37.80 -33.83
CA THR A 647 4.50 37.23 -35.14
C THR A 647 3.44 36.26 -35.67
N GLY A 648 2.48 35.88 -34.82
CA GLY A 648 1.35 35.02 -35.15
C GLY A 648 0.03 35.80 -35.31
N THR A 649 -1.02 35.32 -34.66
CA THR A 649 -2.37 35.92 -34.69
C THR A 649 -2.84 36.28 -33.28
N ALA A 650 -3.26 37.52 -33.08
CA ALA A 650 -3.96 37.98 -31.89
C ALA A 650 -5.31 38.57 -32.28
N GLN A 651 -6.40 37.89 -31.93
CA GLN A 651 -7.73 38.26 -32.41
C GLN A 651 -8.86 38.18 -31.39
N SER A 652 -9.90 38.96 -31.63
CA SER A 652 -11.10 39.02 -30.80
C SER A 652 -12.40 39.13 -31.60
N GLY A 653 -13.48 38.53 -31.10
CA GLY A 653 -14.82 38.66 -31.68
C GLY A 653 -15.62 39.86 -31.17
N GLY A 654 -15.18 40.50 -30.08
CA GLY A 654 -15.59 41.84 -29.64
C GLY A 654 -14.37 42.75 -29.57
N ASP A 655 -14.38 43.80 -28.75
CA ASP A 655 -13.28 44.78 -28.70
C ASP A 655 -11.93 44.19 -28.30
N GLN A 656 -10.87 44.70 -28.91
CA GLN A 656 -9.48 44.39 -28.55
C GLN A 656 -8.78 45.61 -28.00
N THR A 657 -8.34 45.52 -26.74
CA THR A 657 -7.67 46.63 -26.04
C THR A 657 -6.26 46.23 -25.63
N PHE A 658 -5.29 47.07 -26.00
CA PHE A 658 -3.90 46.96 -25.59
C PHE A 658 -3.52 48.16 -24.73
N THR A 659 -3.01 47.88 -23.54
CA THR A 659 -2.39 48.86 -22.64
C THR A 659 -0.95 48.40 -22.38
N LEU A 660 0.01 48.96 -23.11
CA LEU A 660 1.38 48.43 -23.18
C LEU A 660 2.45 49.50 -22.96
N ASN A 661 3.68 49.09 -22.69
CA ASN A 661 4.85 49.96 -22.91
C ASN A 661 5.24 49.97 -24.39
N GLN A 662 5.31 48.80 -25.02
CA GLN A 662 5.80 48.61 -26.39
C GLN A 662 4.97 47.55 -27.13
N LEU A 663 4.66 47.82 -28.41
CA LEU A 663 4.00 46.88 -29.31
C LEU A 663 4.86 46.67 -30.57
N ASN A 664 5.23 45.42 -30.84
CA ASN A 664 5.92 45.00 -32.06
C ASN A 664 5.04 44.01 -32.83
N ASN A 665 4.27 44.50 -33.81
CA ASN A 665 3.42 43.66 -34.64
C ASN A 665 4.13 43.30 -35.95
N GLN A 666 4.26 42.00 -36.21
CA GLN A 666 4.80 41.41 -37.44
C GLN A 666 3.79 40.44 -38.10
N GLY A 667 2.71 40.08 -37.39
CA GLY A 667 1.63 39.21 -37.85
C GLY A 667 0.28 39.93 -37.94
N LEU A 668 -0.80 39.21 -37.60
CA LEU A 668 -2.16 39.75 -37.57
C LEU A 668 -2.56 40.12 -36.14
N THR A 669 -2.99 41.36 -35.94
CA THR A 669 -3.75 41.80 -34.77
C THR A 669 -5.10 42.32 -35.27
N GLY A 670 -6.20 41.65 -34.93
CA GLY A 670 -7.49 41.86 -35.59
C GLY A 670 -8.72 41.69 -34.71
N THR A 671 -9.76 42.49 -34.92
CA THR A 671 -10.99 42.44 -34.12
C THR A 671 -12.24 42.71 -34.94
N ASN A 672 -13.35 42.07 -34.55
CA ASN A 672 -14.69 42.36 -35.09
C ASN A 672 -15.34 43.60 -34.40
N GLY A 673 -14.69 44.16 -33.37
CA GLY A 673 -15.10 45.37 -32.66
C GLY A 673 -14.09 46.50 -32.83
N ASP A 674 -13.92 47.32 -31.80
CA ASP A 674 -12.92 48.39 -31.79
C ASP A 674 -11.53 47.84 -31.43
N LEU A 675 -10.50 48.31 -32.15
CA LEU A 675 -9.09 48.07 -31.81
C LEU A 675 -8.52 49.32 -31.13
N THR A 676 -8.26 49.23 -29.83
CA THR A 676 -7.66 50.33 -29.07
C THR A 676 -6.24 49.99 -28.63
N LEU A 677 -5.28 50.77 -29.11
CA LEU A 677 -3.85 50.66 -28.79
C LEU A 677 -3.41 51.88 -27.96
N THR A 678 -3.31 51.70 -26.65
CA THR A 678 -2.71 52.69 -25.74
C THR A 678 -1.33 52.21 -25.34
N VAL A 679 -0.28 52.78 -25.94
CA VAL A 679 1.09 52.28 -25.81
C VAL A 679 2.03 53.39 -25.39
N ARG A 680 2.72 53.24 -24.26
CA ARG A 680 3.48 54.35 -23.63
C ARG A 680 4.64 54.84 -24.50
N ASP A 681 5.46 53.91 -25.00
CA ASP A 681 6.73 54.25 -25.64
C ASP A 681 6.66 54.14 -27.17
N GLY A 682 6.12 53.04 -27.71
CA GLY A 682 6.21 52.81 -29.16
C GLY A 682 5.29 51.72 -29.71
N VAL A 683 4.79 51.96 -30.92
CA VAL A 683 4.13 50.97 -31.77
C VAL A 683 4.93 50.81 -33.05
N THR A 684 5.40 49.60 -33.32
CA THR A 684 5.99 49.20 -34.60
C THR A 684 5.05 48.21 -35.29
N ASN A 685 4.56 48.55 -36.48
CA ASN A 685 3.88 47.62 -37.38
C ASN A 685 4.84 47.29 -38.53
N GLY A 686 5.18 46.02 -38.69
CA GLY A 686 6.10 45.56 -39.74
C GLY A 686 5.52 45.64 -41.14
N ASP A 687 6.36 45.47 -42.15
CA ASP A 687 5.99 45.71 -43.56
C ASP A 687 4.95 44.69 -44.10
N ALA A 688 4.87 43.51 -43.50
CA ALA A 688 3.86 42.48 -43.80
C ALA A 688 2.78 42.36 -42.71
N ALA A 689 2.82 43.22 -41.69
CA ALA A 689 1.96 43.12 -40.53
C ALA A 689 0.60 43.79 -40.76
N THR A 690 -0.43 43.29 -40.09
CA THR A 690 -1.81 43.80 -40.20
C THR A 690 -2.36 44.20 -38.84
N LEU A 691 -2.88 45.42 -38.76
CA LEU A 691 -3.77 45.89 -37.70
C LEU A 691 -5.18 46.08 -38.30
N LEU A 692 -6.17 45.34 -37.81
CA LEU A 692 -7.51 45.31 -38.39
C LEU A 692 -8.59 45.52 -37.32
N ALA A 693 -9.52 46.43 -37.59
CA ALA A 693 -10.73 46.61 -36.81
C ALA A 693 -11.94 46.71 -37.74
N ASP A 694 -12.95 45.85 -37.54
CA ASP A 694 -14.28 46.06 -38.12
C ASP A 694 -14.98 47.27 -37.44
N GLY A 695 -14.50 47.70 -36.29
CA GLY A 695 -14.90 48.94 -35.61
C GLY A 695 -14.00 50.15 -35.93
N GLN A 696 -13.84 50.98 -34.92
CA GLN A 696 -12.87 52.07 -34.88
C GLN A 696 -11.48 51.53 -34.54
N LEU A 697 -10.46 52.04 -35.22
CA LEU A 697 -9.08 51.82 -34.83
C LEU A 697 -8.54 53.07 -34.12
N ARG A 698 -8.14 52.93 -32.85
CA ARG A 698 -7.55 54.00 -32.06
C ARG A 698 -6.12 53.67 -31.70
N LEU A 699 -5.19 54.55 -32.05
CA LEU A 699 -3.78 54.49 -31.69
C LEU A 699 -3.42 55.71 -30.86
N ASN A 700 -2.81 55.49 -29.70
CA ASN A 700 -2.25 56.53 -28.85
C ASN A 700 -0.87 56.09 -28.34
N THR A 701 0.20 56.74 -28.81
CA THR A 701 1.58 56.34 -28.48
C THR A 701 2.59 57.48 -28.49
N ALA A 702 3.74 57.36 -27.83
CA ALA A 702 4.80 58.34 -28.00
C ALA A 702 5.42 58.25 -29.41
N GLN A 703 5.71 57.04 -29.89
CA GLN A 703 6.26 56.79 -31.22
C GLN A 703 5.40 55.81 -32.00
N ALA A 704 5.11 56.09 -33.26
CA ALA A 704 4.42 55.17 -34.17
C ALA A 704 5.25 54.99 -35.44
N ASP A 705 5.72 53.77 -35.71
CA ASP A 705 6.35 53.38 -36.96
C ASP A 705 5.46 52.35 -37.66
N LEU A 706 4.75 52.80 -38.69
CA LEU A 706 3.64 52.09 -39.31
C LEU A 706 4.03 51.61 -40.72
N GLY A 707 4.53 50.37 -40.80
CA GLY A 707 4.57 49.58 -42.03
C GLY A 707 3.24 48.87 -42.31
N GLY A 708 3.23 47.99 -43.32
CA GLY A 708 2.15 47.03 -43.55
C GLY A 708 0.77 47.65 -43.75
N SER A 709 -0.27 46.96 -43.25
CA SER A 709 -1.66 47.43 -43.32
C SER A 709 -2.23 47.80 -41.96
N LEU A 710 -2.94 48.93 -41.92
CA LEU A 710 -3.78 49.35 -40.81
C LEU A 710 -5.16 49.70 -41.37
N THR A 711 -6.20 49.04 -40.87
CA THR A 711 -7.58 49.27 -41.34
C THR A 711 -8.55 49.37 -40.17
N GLY A 712 -9.31 50.46 -40.11
CA GLY A 712 -10.49 50.59 -39.27
C GLY A 712 -11.70 50.86 -40.15
N THR A 713 -12.70 49.96 -40.18
CA THR A 713 -13.80 50.12 -41.14
C THR A 713 -14.74 51.28 -40.77
N GLN A 714 -14.89 51.61 -39.48
CA GLN A 714 -15.75 52.73 -39.07
C GLN A 714 -14.98 54.05 -38.93
N GLY A 715 -13.66 54.00 -38.83
CA GLY A 715 -12.80 55.17 -38.65
C GLY A 715 -11.42 54.79 -38.10
N ALA A 716 -10.47 55.71 -38.20
CA ALA A 716 -9.15 55.58 -37.58
C ALA A 716 -8.70 56.88 -36.91
N ASP A 717 -8.44 56.81 -35.60
CA ASP A 717 -7.85 57.90 -34.81
C ASP A 717 -6.39 57.55 -34.49
N LEU A 718 -5.43 58.26 -35.10
CA LEU A 718 -4.00 58.04 -34.94
C LEU A 718 -3.36 59.21 -34.18
N ARG A 719 -3.03 59.00 -32.90
CA ARG A 719 -2.39 60.00 -32.04
C ARG A 719 -0.98 59.56 -31.66
N ALA A 720 0.02 60.39 -31.97
CA ALA A 720 1.38 60.14 -31.49
C ALA A 720 2.21 61.40 -31.22
N THR A 721 3.33 61.30 -30.48
CA THR A 721 4.29 62.43 -30.44
C THR A 721 5.07 62.51 -31.75
N ALA A 722 5.55 61.36 -32.25
CA ALA A 722 6.09 61.23 -33.61
C ALA A 722 5.45 60.03 -34.31
N LEU A 723 5.06 60.21 -35.56
CA LEU A 723 4.47 59.18 -36.41
C LEU A 723 5.18 59.11 -37.74
N SER A 724 5.66 57.93 -38.13
CA SER A 724 6.17 57.64 -39.46
C SER A 724 5.36 56.51 -40.10
N THR A 725 4.95 56.68 -41.35
CA THR A 725 4.45 55.57 -42.18
C THR A 725 5.55 55.19 -43.17
N ARG A 726 5.82 53.90 -43.34
CA ARG A 726 6.87 53.43 -44.26
C ARG A 726 6.39 53.42 -45.70
N ALA A 727 7.32 53.48 -46.65
CA ALA A 727 7.01 53.31 -48.07
C ALA A 727 6.34 51.95 -48.32
N GLY A 728 5.30 51.93 -49.15
CA GLY A 728 4.53 50.72 -49.45
C GLY A 728 3.52 50.29 -48.37
N SER A 729 3.45 51.00 -47.23
CA SER A 729 2.41 50.77 -46.23
C SER A 729 1.07 51.37 -46.63
N ALA A 730 -0.03 50.84 -46.08
CA ALA A 730 -1.40 51.28 -46.35
C ALA A 730 -2.19 51.44 -45.04
N GLN A 731 -2.54 52.68 -44.71
CA GLN A 731 -3.39 53.05 -43.60
C GLN A 731 -4.74 53.52 -44.17
N THR A 732 -5.79 52.72 -43.99
CA THR A 732 -7.07 52.92 -44.66
C THR A 732 -8.25 52.91 -43.70
N SER A 733 -9.29 53.66 -44.03
CA SER A 733 -10.58 53.58 -43.35
C SER A 733 -11.74 53.78 -44.33
N GLN A 734 -12.85 53.06 -44.11
CA GLN A 734 -14.11 53.36 -44.80
C GLN A 734 -14.89 54.50 -44.10
N GLY A 735 -14.41 54.98 -42.96
CA GLY A 735 -14.90 56.16 -42.26
C GLY A 735 -13.88 57.30 -42.29
N ASP A 736 -13.89 58.12 -41.23
CA ASP A 736 -12.98 59.26 -41.08
C ASP A 736 -11.60 58.80 -40.60
N VAL A 737 -10.54 59.49 -41.05
CA VAL A 737 -9.18 59.32 -40.54
C VAL A 737 -8.74 60.61 -39.87
N ASN A 738 -8.47 60.57 -38.57
CA ASN A 738 -7.93 61.68 -37.80
C ASN A 738 -6.49 61.35 -37.37
N LEU A 739 -5.52 62.10 -37.87
CA LEU A 739 -4.13 62.00 -37.45
C LEU A 739 -3.75 63.24 -36.64
N SER A 740 -3.24 63.03 -35.43
CA SER A 740 -2.72 64.09 -34.56
C SER A 740 -1.31 63.73 -34.12
N ALA A 741 -0.31 64.54 -34.50
CA ALA A 741 1.07 64.30 -34.07
C ALA A 741 1.89 65.56 -33.77
N GLY A 742 2.99 65.43 -33.02
CA GLY A 742 4.01 66.50 -33.00
C GLY A 742 4.67 66.56 -34.39
N THR A 743 5.36 65.48 -34.74
CA THR A 743 5.93 65.27 -36.08
C THR A 743 5.22 64.11 -36.79
N ALA A 744 4.90 64.28 -38.06
CA ALA A 744 4.39 63.21 -38.92
C ALA A 744 5.19 63.11 -40.21
N ASP A 745 5.73 61.93 -40.52
CA ASP A 745 6.44 61.62 -41.77
C ASP A 745 5.67 60.53 -42.55
N LEU A 746 4.92 60.95 -43.56
CA LEU A 746 3.98 60.11 -44.30
C LEU A 746 4.56 59.68 -45.64
N ASN A 747 5.21 58.51 -45.67
CA ASN A 747 5.78 57.93 -46.90
C ASN A 747 4.91 56.84 -47.56
N GLY A 748 3.76 56.49 -46.96
CA GLY A 748 2.87 55.42 -47.43
C GLY A 748 1.60 55.90 -48.15
N PHE A 749 0.61 55.01 -48.22
CA PHE A 749 -0.75 55.30 -48.66
C PHE A 749 -1.67 55.51 -47.46
N LEU A 750 -2.16 56.73 -47.28
CA LEU A 750 -3.13 57.10 -46.25
C LEU A 750 -4.47 57.43 -46.92
N SER A 751 -5.55 56.71 -46.60
CA SER A 751 -6.86 56.87 -47.25
C SER A 751 -8.03 56.85 -46.30
N ALA A 752 -8.97 57.78 -46.48
CA ALA A 752 -10.27 57.82 -45.82
C ALA A 752 -11.40 57.86 -46.87
N ASP A 753 -12.39 56.97 -46.77
CA ASP A 753 -13.65 57.14 -47.51
C ASP A 753 -14.56 58.21 -46.87
N GLY A 754 -14.24 58.65 -45.66
CA GLY A 754 -14.81 59.83 -45.02
C GLY A 754 -13.95 61.08 -45.20
N ASN A 755 -13.86 61.86 -44.13
CA ASN A 755 -12.96 63.00 -44.00
C ASN A 755 -11.56 62.54 -43.59
N MET A 756 -10.54 63.21 -44.10
CA MET A 756 -9.18 63.07 -43.63
C MET A 756 -8.73 64.35 -42.94
N ALA A 757 -8.36 64.28 -41.66
CA ALA A 757 -7.89 65.42 -40.88
C ALA A 757 -6.49 65.14 -40.32
N LEU A 758 -5.51 65.94 -40.71
CA LEU A 758 -4.12 65.88 -40.26
C LEU A 758 -3.81 67.11 -39.42
N SER A 759 -3.56 66.95 -38.13
CA SER A 759 -3.20 68.00 -37.19
C SER A 759 -1.79 67.76 -36.64
N THR A 760 -0.82 68.56 -37.05
CA THR A 760 0.58 68.39 -36.65
C THR A 760 1.28 69.69 -36.23
N GLN A 761 2.46 69.59 -35.60
CA GLN A 761 3.40 70.72 -35.56
C GLN A 761 4.19 70.76 -36.87
N HIS A 762 4.79 69.61 -37.22
CA HIS A 762 5.50 69.40 -38.47
C HIS A 762 4.92 68.22 -39.24
N LEU A 763 4.63 68.43 -40.53
CA LEU A 763 4.19 67.37 -41.46
C LEU A 763 5.18 67.27 -42.62
N THR A 764 5.65 66.06 -42.91
CA THR A 764 6.39 65.73 -44.12
C THR A 764 5.62 64.63 -44.86
N THR A 765 5.43 64.77 -46.17
CA THR A 765 4.90 63.69 -47.02
C THR A 765 5.93 63.34 -48.09
N GLY A 766 6.23 62.06 -48.25
CA GLY A 766 7.28 61.57 -49.15
C GLY A 766 6.92 61.76 -50.63
N SER A 767 7.92 61.74 -51.52
CA SER A 767 7.74 61.95 -52.97
C SER A 767 6.84 60.93 -53.66
N ASP A 768 6.77 59.71 -53.14
CA ASP A 768 5.95 58.61 -53.66
C ASP A 768 4.72 58.33 -52.79
N SER A 769 4.49 59.15 -51.76
CA SER A 769 3.35 59.00 -50.85
C SER A 769 2.04 59.40 -51.52
N GLN A 770 0.93 58.85 -51.02
CA GLN A 770 -0.41 59.31 -51.39
C GLN A 770 -1.30 59.43 -50.16
N THR A 771 -1.85 60.62 -49.95
CA THR A 771 -2.77 60.95 -48.88
C THR A 771 -4.10 61.39 -49.49
N GLN A 772 -5.20 60.73 -49.13
CA GLN A 772 -6.50 61.04 -49.73
C GLN A 772 -7.68 60.95 -48.76
N GLY A 773 -8.59 61.91 -48.86
CA GLY A 773 -9.91 61.85 -48.22
C GLY A 773 -10.99 61.94 -49.28
N LYS A 774 -12.00 61.07 -49.25
CA LYS A 774 -13.08 61.11 -50.25
C LYS A 774 -13.96 62.34 -50.09
N ASN A 775 -14.31 62.71 -48.87
CA ASN A 775 -15.21 63.85 -48.59
C ASN A 775 -14.46 65.17 -48.43
N ALA A 776 -13.35 65.17 -47.70
CA ALA A 776 -12.49 66.32 -47.49
C ALA A 776 -11.09 65.87 -47.05
N LEU A 777 -10.08 66.71 -47.31
CA LEU A 777 -8.73 66.56 -46.79
C LEU A 777 -8.31 67.87 -46.10
N GLY A 778 -8.21 67.85 -44.78
CA GLY A 778 -7.76 68.96 -43.95
C GLY A 778 -6.37 68.73 -43.39
N ILE A 779 -5.50 69.73 -43.54
CA ILE A 779 -4.13 69.73 -43.03
C ILE A 779 -3.93 70.98 -42.18
N SER A 780 -3.51 70.81 -40.93
CA SER A 780 -3.19 71.88 -40.00
C SER A 780 -1.81 71.60 -39.39
N ALA A 781 -0.76 72.25 -39.90
CA ALA A 781 0.62 72.10 -39.45
C ALA A 781 1.12 73.40 -38.78
N SER A 782 1.10 73.48 -37.45
CA SER A 782 1.29 74.76 -36.75
C SER A 782 2.66 75.40 -36.97
N GLU A 783 3.72 74.62 -37.23
CA GLU A 783 5.08 75.11 -37.46
C GLU A 783 5.47 75.03 -38.93
N GLY A 784 5.30 73.86 -39.57
CA GLY A 784 5.47 73.78 -41.02
C GLY A 784 5.11 72.45 -41.67
N ALA A 785 4.88 72.48 -42.97
CA ALA A 785 4.55 71.33 -43.79
C ALA A 785 5.46 71.27 -45.04
N GLU A 786 6.07 70.10 -45.27
CA GLU A 786 6.82 69.73 -46.46
C GLU A 786 6.06 68.66 -47.23
N LEU A 787 5.33 69.07 -48.25
CA LEU A 787 4.38 68.20 -48.96
C LEU A 787 4.99 67.70 -50.27
N GLY A 788 5.31 66.40 -50.34
CA GLY A 788 5.62 65.64 -51.56
C GLY A 788 4.51 64.63 -51.92
N GLY A 789 4.63 63.97 -53.07
CA GLY A 789 3.72 62.92 -53.49
C GLY A 789 2.36 63.44 -53.99
N LYS A 790 1.27 62.76 -53.62
CA LYS A 790 -0.11 63.10 -54.02
C LYS A 790 -0.98 63.36 -52.81
N LEU A 791 -1.62 64.52 -52.77
CA LEU A 791 -2.62 64.87 -51.76
C LEU A 791 -3.91 65.24 -52.48
N VAL A 792 -4.89 64.34 -52.42
CA VAL A 792 -6.09 64.44 -53.27
C VAL A 792 -7.38 64.21 -52.52
N THR A 793 -8.44 64.89 -52.93
CA THR A 793 -9.80 64.69 -52.44
C THR A 793 -10.82 64.98 -53.54
N ARG A 794 -12.06 64.50 -53.39
CA ARG A 794 -13.20 64.89 -54.24
C ARG A 794 -14.08 65.96 -53.58
N GLY A 795 -13.58 66.62 -52.55
CA GLY A 795 -14.27 67.72 -51.88
C GLY A 795 -13.29 68.85 -51.62
N ALA A 796 -13.29 69.38 -50.40
CA ALA A 796 -12.40 70.49 -50.04
C ALA A 796 -11.03 69.98 -49.53
N LEU A 797 -9.96 70.48 -50.13
CA LEU A 797 -8.59 70.41 -49.61
C LEU A 797 -8.28 71.71 -48.86
N THR A 798 -8.12 71.63 -47.55
CA THR A 798 -7.76 72.78 -46.71
C THR A 798 -6.37 72.58 -46.12
N ILE A 799 -5.47 73.55 -46.28
CA ILE A 799 -4.10 73.49 -45.77
C ILE A 799 -3.81 74.75 -44.96
N GLY A 800 -3.74 74.63 -43.65
CA GLY A 800 -3.21 75.64 -42.74
C GLY A 800 -1.80 75.28 -42.30
N ALA A 801 -0.81 76.15 -42.53
CA ALA A 801 0.56 75.88 -42.10
C ALA A 801 1.32 77.12 -41.61
N GLY A 802 2.30 76.96 -40.72
CA GLY A 802 3.29 78.00 -40.46
C GLY A 802 4.09 78.30 -41.73
N THR A 803 5.05 77.45 -42.06
CA THR A 803 5.74 77.44 -43.37
C THR A 803 5.26 76.26 -44.21
N LEU A 804 4.89 76.48 -45.47
CA LEU A 804 4.47 75.44 -46.40
C LEU A 804 5.46 75.37 -47.58
N THR A 805 6.08 74.21 -47.78
CA THR A 805 6.87 73.89 -48.97
C THR A 805 6.20 72.71 -49.67
N SER A 806 5.81 72.86 -50.94
CA SER A 806 5.12 71.80 -51.68
C SER A 806 5.80 71.49 -53.01
N THR A 807 6.15 70.22 -53.19
CA THR A 807 6.50 69.57 -54.46
C THR A 807 5.42 68.59 -54.91
N ALA A 808 4.38 68.41 -54.10
CA ALA A 808 3.29 67.47 -54.31
C ALA A 808 2.37 67.84 -55.48
N THR A 809 1.57 66.85 -55.91
CA THR A 809 0.34 67.08 -56.67
C THR A 809 -0.82 67.24 -55.68
N LEU A 810 -1.34 68.45 -55.57
CA LEU A 810 -2.52 68.80 -54.79
C LEU A 810 -3.75 68.81 -55.72
N GLY A 811 -4.80 68.05 -55.40
CA GLY A 811 -5.99 67.94 -56.25
C GLY A 811 -7.30 67.89 -55.46
N ALA A 812 -8.24 68.79 -55.75
CA ALA A 812 -9.53 68.84 -55.07
C ALA A 812 -10.60 69.57 -55.91
N ASP A 813 -11.87 69.53 -55.47
CA ASP A 813 -12.91 70.40 -56.02
C ASP A 813 -12.59 71.85 -55.60
N ASN A 814 -12.32 72.06 -54.31
CA ASN A 814 -11.88 73.34 -53.76
C ASN A 814 -10.54 73.19 -53.02
N VAL A 815 -9.59 74.08 -53.27
CA VAL A 815 -8.29 74.12 -52.60
C VAL A 815 -8.13 75.44 -51.86
N ASP A 816 -8.08 75.38 -50.53
CA ASP A 816 -7.85 76.52 -49.64
C ASP A 816 -6.50 76.36 -48.94
N VAL A 817 -5.55 77.24 -49.22
CA VAL A 817 -4.23 77.25 -48.56
C VAL A 817 -4.06 78.54 -47.77
N SER A 818 -3.71 78.41 -46.50
CA SER A 818 -3.37 79.50 -45.59
C SER A 818 -2.01 79.23 -44.94
N ALA A 819 -1.00 80.06 -45.24
CA ALA A 819 0.32 79.93 -44.64
C ALA A 819 1.03 81.26 -44.34
N THR A 820 2.02 81.28 -43.45
CA THR A 820 2.86 82.48 -43.29
C THR A 820 3.81 82.65 -44.46
N THR A 821 4.45 81.55 -44.88
CA THR A 821 5.28 81.44 -46.09
C THR A 821 4.82 80.23 -46.89
N PHE A 822 4.57 80.41 -48.19
CA PHE A 822 4.20 79.33 -49.09
C PHE A 822 5.17 79.27 -50.27
N THR A 823 5.93 78.18 -50.38
CA THR A 823 6.75 77.84 -51.55
C THR A 823 6.13 76.65 -52.26
N ASN A 824 5.77 76.81 -53.53
CA ASN A 824 5.22 75.74 -54.36
C ASN A 824 6.03 75.56 -55.63
N SER A 825 6.52 74.35 -55.85
CA SER A 825 7.10 73.89 -57.12
C SER A 825 6.41 72.61 -57.62
N GLY A 826 5.28 72.23 -57.00
CA GLY A 826 4.41 71.14 -57.41
C GLY A 826 3.20 71.61 -58.21
N ALA A 827 2.25 70.70 -58.46
CA ALA A 827 1.03 70.99 -59.21
C ALA A 827 -0.17 71.17 -58.28
N ILE A 828 -0.99 72.19 -58.53
CA ILE A 828 -2.26 72.41 -57.82
C ILE A 828 -3.40 72.40 -58.84
N THR A 829 -4.34 71.49 -58.66
CA THR A 829 -5.55 71.37 -59.48
C THR A 829 -6.76 71.59 -58.58
N ALA A 830 -7.56 72.60 -58.91
CA ALA A 830 -8.83 72.89 -58.26
C ALA A 830 -9.91 72.99 -59.33
N ASP A 831 -10.97 72.19 -59.24
CA ASP A 831 -12.01 72.14 -60.27
C ASP A 831 -13.02 73.32 -60.14
N ASP A 832 -13.35 73.72 -58.90
CA ASP A 832 -14.29 74.81 -58.61
C ASP A 832 -13.58 76.09 -58.15
N GLY A 833 -12.64 76.01 -57.20
CA GLY A 833 -12.08 77.18 -56.55
C GLY A 833 -10.70 76.99 -55.91
N LEU A 834 -9.78 77.92 -56.18
CA LEU A 834 -8.45 77.98 -55.57
C LEU A 834 -8.33 79.29 -54.75
N HIS A 835 -8.15 79.16 -53.44
CA HIS A 835 -7.93 80.30 -52.54
C HIS A 835 -6.57 80.17 -51.85
N LEU A 836 -5.69 81.13 -52.10
CA LEU A 836 -4.35 81.18 -51.52
C LEU A 836 -4.21 82.42 -50.64
N THR A 837 -3.95 82.20 -49.36
CA THR A 837 -3.65 83.25 -48.38
C THR A 837 -2.24 83.01 -47.83
N ALA A 838 -1.27 83.82 -48.25
CA ALA A 838 0.10 83.71 -47.76
C ALA A 838 0.68 85.07 -47.39
N GLY A 839 1.45 85.13 -46.30
CA GLY A 839 2.26 86.31 -45.98
C GLY A 839 3.36 86.55 -47.02
N THR A 840 3.98 85.46 -47.50
CA THR A 840 4.93 85.45 -48.62
C THR A 840 4.67 84.24 -49.52
N LEU A 841 4.58 84.44 -50.83
CA LEU A 841 4.33 83.39 -51.83
C LEU A 841 5.51 83.28 -52.82
N HIS A 842 6.10 82.09 -52.92
CA HIS A 842 7.10 81.71 -53.92
C HIS A 842 6.55 80.57 -54.79
N GLN A 843 5.99 80.92 -55.95
CA GLN A 843 5.50 79.96 -56.93
C GLN A 843 6.54 79.78 -58.04
N GLN A 844 6.97 78.54 -58.29
CA GLN A 844 7.93 78.19 -59.34
C GLN A 844 7.27 77.51 -60.52
#